data_AF-A0A812P4G0-F1
#
_entry.id   AF-A0A812P4G0-F1
#
_cell.length_a   1.000
_cell.length_b   1.000
_cell.length_c   1.000
_cell.angle_alpha   90.00
_cell.angle_beta   90.00
_cell.angle_gamma   90.00
#
_symmetry.space_group_name_H-M   'P 1'
#
loop_
_entity.id
_entity.type
_entity.pdbx_description
1 polymer ?
#
loop_
_entity_poly.entity_id
_entity_poly.type
_entity_poly.pdbx_seq_one_letter_code
_entity_poly.pdbx_strand_id
1 'polypeptide(L)'
;MPELPEEAVPASGQLSLPSRPAEHRLRGDLAATSRDLPGLSAQACLVEDMMQASRRILGDVCLKQLEHLTAPSEQAPSAAQLRQVRALVEVQEDLRRTLQDTELRSHLQEQSLHRKELEEQKASSQQALEEQKELFEKALKEQRETLQKTLAATAASPEQTAADAGGGPVLPAADGFHSASSKALAAEEVGVPIDQVPRGLRLDDLLRLVQDHKEWLEGPTEREKMMGRKNMYDVTPELIIVATTCEERIVELSAEDADSITKSLAAGDDAQSHGVFVKGSLQCRQGAVLGGVLVENLVIQGILSDGGKQRTEYWKHGSERQQRWRTTGRHGRRRLSQDAIPEKLLGKQLGETSARRQKELLKKPGTVVVLRSGVAFVDVVEQGEFAPLCAFVSHFWGEETLSFAKSLRLHAETVHPQSPGAMCYYICSFSNCQHLVDLGSDWECSPFNRALQYVAACRRVKQDSVYCAVMLFDDRCSTLERIWCIFEIWRCCQLELRLDLFSVEGQLTRGSSTPLACEIRERTKVLDVSNTECSEMSDKRMIEAAVQTSGSSWAQIAGAIQLQITDLVEFSASLAISRNALTGQKVTAEDVEMRMSDTSQVRNSLSIISDCVQGQLKRILVVGQGGTGKTVFAREVVRRAAQARKEGRVQETVIPLRVPLAELADIKVQGVDLFQAWAERAFGSDSDEILRGDRRLVLVLDGLDEAATARRRILNWLQQWLQANGHRCICTIIASRPSGTNQTEGAGQQWQRSRACGVGRAWPVLRDVAADPSSPASCAN
;
A
#
# COMPACT_ATOMS: atom_id res chain seq x y z
N MET A 1 -91.82 -32.50 -9.06
CA MET A 1 -90.84 -33.24 -9.90
C MET A 1 -90.46 -32.37 -11.09
N PRO A 2 -89.23 -31.87 -11.19
CA PRO A 2 -88.36 -31.37 -10.14
C PRO A 2 -88.19 -29.83 -10.22
N GLU A 3 -88.27 -29.19 -9.06
CA GLU A 3 -87.82 -27.83 -8.76
C GLU A 3 -86.35 -27.90 -8.35
N LEU A 4 -85.51 -26.95 -8.81
CA LEU A 4 -84.25 -26.54 -8.17
C LEU A 4 -83.98 -25.06 -8.55
N PRO A 5 -83.34 -24.27 -7.67
CA PRO A 5 -83.90 -22.97 -7.29
C PRO A 5 -83.04 -21.75 -7.64
N GLU A 6 -83.72 -20.60 -7.59
CA GLU A 6 -83.21 -19.22 -7.60
C GLU A 6 -82.20 -18.98 -6.48
N GLU A 7 -81.07 -18.35 -6.80
CA GLU A 7 -80.20 -17.70 -5.80
C GLU A 7 -80.40 -16.18 -5.82
N ALA A 8 -80.81 -15.70 -4.65
CA ALA A 8 -81.11 -14.34 -4.32
C ALA A 8 -79.87 -13.54 -3.92
N VAL A 9 -79.91 -12.25 -4.23
CA VAL A 9 -79.11 -11.18 -3.60
C VAL A 9 -79.51 -11.04 -2.13
N PRO A 10 -78.55 -10.76 -1.23
CA PRO A 10 -78.79 -9.67 -0.29
C PRO A 10 -77.58 -8.76 -0.01
N ALA A 11 -77.85 -7.46 -0.12
CA ALA A 11 -77.66 -6.39 0.87
C ALA A 11 -76.39 -6.33 1.76
N SER A 12 -75.64 -5.25 1.54
CA SER A 12 -75.06 -4.31 2.54
C SER A 12 -74.71 -4.84 3.93
N GLY A 13 -73.40 -5.01 4.20
CA GLY A 13 -72.82 -5.12 5.53
C GLY A 13 -71.67 -4.12 5.72
N GLN A 14 -71.81 -3.21 6.68
CA GLN A 14 -70.76 -2.32 7.17
C GLN A 14 -69.63 -3.15 7.81
N LEU A 15 -68.38 -2.95 7.39
CA LEU A 15 -67.20 -3.49 8.07
C LEU A 15 -66.69 -2.49 9.12
N SER A 16 -66.92 -2.83 10.38
CA SER A 16 -66.33 -2.19 11.56
C SER A 16 -64.84 -2.52 11.66
N LEU A 17 -64.01 -1.51 11.95
CA LEU A 17 -62.58 -1.67 12.27
C LEU A 17 -62.40 -2.52 13.54
N PRO A 18 -61.39 -3.43 13.60
CA PRO A 18 -61.05 -4.10 14.84
C PRO A 18 -60.29 -3.14 15.78
N SER A 19 -60.82 -2.99 16.99
CA SER A 19 -60.17 -2.33 18.12
C SER A 19 -58.92 -3.08 18.58
N ARG A 20 -57.87 -2.29 18.92
CA ARG A 20 -56.58 -2.70 19.51
C ARG A 20 -56.69 -3.87 20.50
N PRO A 21 -55.84 -4.91 20.42
CA PRO A 21 -55.60 -5.79 21.56
C PRO A 21 -54.58 -5.18 22.51
N ALA A 22 -54.88 -5.31 23.79
CA ALA A 22 -54.13 -4.79 24.91
C ALA A 22 -52.74 -5.45 25.07
N GLU A 23 -51.72 -4.60 25.20
CA GLU A 23 -50.45 -4.91 25.82
C GLU A 23 -50.67 -5.19 27.31
N HIS A 24 -50.75 -6.47 27.71
CA HIS A 24 -50.37 -6.96 29.05
C HIS A 24 -50.79 -8.43 29.17
N ARG A 25 -49.85 -9.35 28.88
CA ARG A 25 -49.68 -10.70 29.44
C ARG A 25 -48.91 -11.56 28.45
N LEU A 26 -47.58 -11.49 28.50
CA LEU A 26 -46.65 -12.51 28.01
C LEU A 26 -45.28 -12.23 28.66
N ARG A 27 -45.19 -12.45 29.97
CA ARG A 27 -43.94 -12.39 30.74
C ARG A 27 -43.77 -13.59 31.69
N GLY A 28 -44.52 -14.67 31.46
CA GLY A 28 -44.60 -15.82 32.37
C GLY A 28 -43.80 -17.06 31.98
N ASP A 29 -43.76 -17.45 30.69
CA ASP A 29 -43.52 -18.87 30.37
C ASP A 29 -42.29 -19.18 29.50
N LEU A 30 -41.27 -18.31 29.48
CA LEU A 30 -40.01 -18.55 28.75
C LEU A 30 -38.80 -18.91 29.64
N ALA A 31 -39.03 -19.26 30.91
CA ALA A 31 -37.94 -19.54 31.87
C ALA A 31 -37.60 -21.04 32.06
N ALA A 32 -38.20 -21.98 31.32
CA ALA A 32 -38.09 -23.41 31.65
C ALA A 32 -37.42 -24.33 30.61
N THR A 33 -36.93 -23.83 29.48
CA THR A 33 -36.28 -24.67 28.44
C THR A 33 -35.05 -23.98 27.86
N SER A 34 -33.98 -23.90 28.66
CA SER A 34 -32.65 -23.48 28.21
C SER A 34 -31.57 -24.23 28.99
N ARG A 35 -31.49 -25.54 28.76
CA ARG A 35 -30.26 -26.31 28.93
C ARG A 35 -30.12 -27.11 27.64
N ASP A 36 -29.00 -26.90 26.96
CA ASP A 36 -28.54 -27.61 25.75
C ASP A 36 -29.03 -27.10 24.39
N LEU A 37 -28.55 -25.92 23.96
CA LEU A 37 -28.40 -25.58 22.53
C LEU A 37 -27.07 -24.84 22.27
N PRO A 38 -26.41 -25.07 21.12
CA PRO A 38 -25.06 -24.57 20.85
C PRO A 38 -25.04 -23.13 20.32
N GLY A 39 -24.08 -22.32 20.83
CA GLY A 39 -23.43 -21.18 20.18
C GLY A 39 -24.26 -19.92 19.86
N LEU A 40 -23.82 -18.76 20.36
CA LEU A 40 -24.34 -17.42 20.03
C LEU A 40 -24.44 -17.14 18.51
N SER A 41 -23.60 -17.78 17.70
CA SER A 41 -23.64 -17.71 16.23
C SER A 41 -24.95 -18.25 15.63
N ALA A 42 -25.54 -19.30 16.20
CA ALA A 42 -26.80 -19.86 15.72
C ALA A 42 -27.99 -18.95 16.05
N GLN A 43 -27.94 -18.25 17.19
CA GLN A 43 -28.97 -17.26 17.56
C GLN A 43 -28.90 -16.01 16.68
N ALA A 44 -27.69 -15.54 16.32
CA ALA A 44 -27.53 -14.42 15.39
C ALA A 44 -28.07 -14.77 13.99
N CYS A 45 -27.73 -15.96 13.46
CA CYS A 45 -28.28 -16.43 12.18
C CYS A 45 -29.81 -16.54 12.21
N LEU A 46 -30.38 -17.06 13.30
CA LEU A 46 -31.84 -17.19 13.44
C LEU A 46 -32.55 -15.82 13.47
N VAL A 47 -31.98 -14.83 14.16
CA VAL A 47 -32.53 -13.46 14.20
C VAL A 47 -32.44 -12.80 12.82
N GLU A 48 -31.35 -13.03 12.09
CA GLU A 48 -31.16 -12.49 10.75
C GLU A 48 -32.11 -13.16 9.73
N ASP A 49 -32.30 -14.48 9.80
CA ASP A 49 -33.28 -15.20 8.99
C ASP A 49 -34.72 -14.76 9.30
N MET A 50 -35.06 -14.54 10.57
CA MET A 50 -36.36 -13.98 10.97
C MET A 50 -36.55 -12.55 10.45
N MET A 51 -35.52 -11.70 10.53
CA MET A 51 -35.55 -10.33 10.00
C MET A 51 -35.71 -10.31 8.47
N GLN A 52 -35.03 -11.22 7.75
CA GLN A 52 -35.17 -11.35 6.30
C GLN A 52 -36.54 -11.91 5.91
N ALA A 53 -37.08 -12.89 6.64
CA ALA A 53 -38.43 -13.41 6.42
C ALA A 53 -39.49 -12.34 6.66
N SER A 54 -39.37 -11.55 7.74
CA SER A 54 -40.27 -10.42 8.01
C SER A 54 -40.19 -9.33 6.93
N ARG A 55 -38.99 -9.01 6.41
CA ARG A 55 -38.82 -8.08 5.27
C ARG A 55 -39.54 -8.55 4.02
N ARG A 56 -39.43 -9.85 3.68
CA ARG A 56 -40.10 -10.43 2.52
C ARG A 56 -41.62 -10.41 2.68
N ILE A 57 -42.13 -10.87 3.82
CA ILE A 57 -43.57 -10.92 4.07
C ILE A 57 -44.19 -9.52 4.07
N LEU A 58 -43.56 -8.54 4.73
CA LEU A 58 -44.09 -7.17 4.80
C LEU A 58 -43.95 -6.44 3.46
N GLY A 59 -42.85 -6.67 2.74
CA GLY A 59 -42.67 -6.18 1.37
C GLY A 59 -43.76 -6.70 0.43
N ASP A 60 -44.00 -8.01 0.43
CA ASP A 60 -44.98 -8.66 -0.43
C ASP A 60 -46.43 -8.24 -0.11
N VAL A 61 -46.77 -8.07 1.18
CA VAL A 61 -48.10 -7.60 1.61
C VAL A 61 -48.32 -6.14 1.19
N CYS A 62 -47.33 -5.27 1.40
CA CYS A 62 -47.43 -3.86 1.01
C CYS A 62 -47.47 -3.70 -0.51
N LEU A 63 -46.65 -4.45 -1.26
CA LEU A 63 -46.65 -4.46 -2.72
C LEU A 63 -47.98 -4.95 -3.29
N LYS A 64 -48.53 -6.06 -2.79
CA LYS A 64 -49.84 -6.56 -3.26
C LYS A 64 -50.98 -5.60 -2.94
N GLN A 65 -50.95 -4.92 -1.79
CA GLN A 65 -51.95 -3.91 -1.46
C GLN A 65 -51.79 -2.64 -2.30
N LEU A 66 -50.56 -2.21 -2.58
CA LEU A 66 -50.27 -1.10 -3.50
C LEU A 66 -50.73 -1.45 -4.92
N GLU A 67 -50.38 -2.62 -5.44
CA GLU A 67 -50.80 -3.11 -6.76
C GLU A 67 -52.33 -3.14 -6.90
N HIS A 68 -53.04 -3.56 -5.84
CA HIS A 68 -54.50 -3.56 -5.84
C HIS A 68 -55.10 -2.16 -5.80
N LEU A 69 -54.43 -1.21 -5.12
CA LEU A 69 -54.85 0.20 -5.04
C LEU A 69 -54.43 1.03 -6.27
N THR A 70 -53.43 0.59 -7.03
CA THR A 70 -52.93 1.24 -8.25
C THR A 70 -53.34 0.55 -9.55
N ALA A 71 -54.12 -0.54 -9.47
CA ALA A 71 -54.64 -1.23 -10.64
C ALA A 71 -55.46 -0.24 -11.50
N PRO A 72 -55.30 -0.25 -12.83
CA PRO A 72 -55.95 0.71 -13.71
C PRO A 72 -57.47 0.54 -13.67
N SER A 73 -58.11 1.40 -12.90
CA SER A 73 -59.56 1.62 -12.88
C SER A 73 -59.84 2.91 -13.66
N GLU A 74 -60.89 2.92 -14.48
CA GLU A 74 -61.33 4.13 -15.21
C GLU A 74 -61.81 5.27 -14.29
N GLN A 75 -61.92 5.00 -12.98
CA GLN A 75 -62.31 5.98 -11.98
C GLN A 75 -61.10 6.45 -11.17
N ALA A 76 -60.94 7.77 -11.06
CA ALA A 76 -59.89 8.37 -10.24
C ALA A 76 -59.96 7.86 -8.77
N PRO A 77 -58.82 7.56 -8.14
CA PRO A 77 -58.80 7.04 -6.77
C PRO A 77 -59.48 8.01 -5.81
N SER A 78 -60.37 7.48 -4.98
CA SER A 78 -61.09 8.26 -3.98
C SER A 78 -60.13 8.83 -2.92
N ALA A 79 -60.52 9.94 -2.29
CA ALA A 79 -59.75 10.52 -1.17
C ALA A 79 -59.55 9.55 0.02
N ALA A 80 -60.40 8.52 0.15
CA ALA A 80 -60.22 7.45 1.12
C ALA A 80 -59.06 6.51 0.72
N GLN A 81 -59.00 6.10 -0.54
CA GLN A 81 -57.90 5.27 -1.06
C GLN A 81 -56.56 5.98 -1.00
N LEU A 82 -56.49 7.28 -1.34
CA LEU A 82 -55.26 8.06 -1.20
C LEU A 82 -54.77 8.18 0.25
N ARG A 83 -55.69 8.30 1.23
CA ARG A 83 -55.34 8.29 2.65
C ARG A 83 -54.81 6.92 3.10
N GLN A 84 -55.38 5.83 2.57
CA GLN A 84 -54.93 4.48 2.87
C GLN A 84 -53.54 4.19 2.30
N VAL A 85 -53.25 4.63 1.07
CA VAL A 85 -51.90 4.55 0.47
C VAL A 85 -50.90 5.36 1.30
N ARG A 86 -51.25 6.58 1.72
CA ARG A 86 -50.36 7.41 2.54
C ARG A 86 -50.03 6.76 3.88
N ALA A 87 -51.02 6.18 4.56
CA ALA A 87 -50.81 5.47 5.82
C ALA A 87 -49.92 4.22 5.64
N LEU A 88 -50.04 3.50 4.53
CA LEU A 88 -49.17 2.35 4.22
C LEU A 88 -47.71 2.78 3.97
N VAL A 89 -47.50 3.91 3.28
CA VAL A 89 -46.16 4.47 3.07
C VAL A 89 -45.52 4.91 4.39
N GLU A 90 -46.28 5.56 5.28
CA GLU A 90 -45.80 5.95 6.61
C GLU A 90 -45.39 4.73 7.45
N VAL A 91 -46.20 3.66 7.46
CA VAL A 91 -45.85 2.41 8.15
C VAL A 91 -44.60 1.74 7.56
N GLN A 92 -44.43 1.79 6.23
CA GLN A 92 -43.23 1.26 5.57
C GLN A 92 -41.97 2.05 5.94
N GLU A 93 -42.05 3.38 6.03
CA GLU A 93 -40.94 4.23 6.45
C GLU A 93 -40.57 4.02 7.92
N ASP A 94 -41.55 3.92 8.82
CA ASP A 94 -41.31 3.67 10.25
C ASP A 94 -40.70 2.28 10.50
N LEU A 95 -41.15 1.27 9.75
CA LEU A 95 -40.56 -0.06 9.79
C LEU A 95 -39.11 -0.04 9.29
N ARG A 96 -38.83 0.67 8.20
CA ARG A 96 -37.47 0.82 7.65
C ARG A 96 -36.54 1.49 8.67
N ARG A 97 -37.00 2.54 9.35
CA ARG A 97 -36.23 3.22 10.42
C ARG A 97 -35.96 2.27 11.60
N THR A 98 -36.96 1.51 12.03
CA THR A 98 -36.83 0.56 13.14
C THR A 98 -35.83 -0.56 12.80
N LEU A 99 -35.83 -1.06 11.57
CA LEU A 99 -34.87 -2.06 11.10
C LEU A 99 -33.44 -1.51 11.04
N GLN A 100 -33.26 -0.28 10.53
CA GLN A 100 -31.96 0.39 10.51
C GLN A 100 -31.41 0.64 11.92
N ASP A 101 -32.26 1.07 12.86
CA ASP A 101 -31.89 1.25 14.27
C ASP A 101 -31.50 -0.09 14.94
N THR A 102 -32.17 -1.18 14.57
CA THR A 102 -31.88 -2.51 15.10
C THR A 102 -30.55 -3.06 14.56
N GLU A 103 -30.30 -2.93 13.26
CA GLU A 103 -29.02 -3.27 12.63
C GLU A 103 -27.88 -2.46 13.25
N LEU A 104 -28.07 -1.15 13.41
CA LEU A 104 -27.08 -0.27 14.03
C LEU A 104 -26.77 -0.68 15.47
N ARG A 105 -27.79 -1.04 16.27
CA ARG A 105 -27.60 -1.52 17.65
C ARG A 105 -26.85 -2.86 17.70
N SER A 106 -27.16 -3.79 16.80
CA SER A 106 -26.45 -5.07 16.69
C SER A 106 -24.98 -4.85 16.36
N HIS A 107 -24.70 -4.00 15.38
CA HIS A 107 -23.33 -3.67 14.98
C HIS A 107 -22.54 -2.98 16.11
N LEU A 108 -23.15 -2.04 16.83
CA LEU A 108 -22.52 -1.41 18.01
C LEU A 108 -22.26 -2.40 19.14
N GLN A 109 -23.13 -3.41 19.32
CA GLN A 109 -22.94 -4.46 20.32
C GLN A 109 -21.79 -5.39 19.94
N GLU A 110 -21.68 -5.78 18.67
CA GLU A 110 -20.54 -6.56 18.14
C GLU A 110 -19.22 -5.79 18.27
N GLN A 111 -19.20 -4.51 17.91
CA GLN A 111 -18.01 -3.66 18.11
C GLN A 111 -17.61 -3.57 19.59
N SER A 112 -18.58 -3.50 20.51
CA SER A 112 -18.34 -3.47 21.95
C SER A 112 -17.75 -4.79 22.48
N LEU A 113 -18.26 -5.93 22.00
CA LEU A 113 -17.72 -7.27 22.30
C LEU A 113 -16.30 -7.43 21.76
N HIS A 114 -16.08 -7.08 20.49
CA HIS A 114 -14.76 -7.16 19.87
C HIS A 114 -13.74 -6.27 20.58
N ARG A 115 -14.14 -5.07 21.03
CA ARG A 115 -13.27 -4.17 21.82
C ARG A 115 -12.87 -4.80 23.15
N LYS A 116 -13.80 -5.48 23.84
CA LYS A 116 -13.50 -6.19 25.11
C LYS A 116 -12.54 -7.36 24.89
N GLU A 117 -12.76 -8.17 23.85
CA GLU A 117 -11.83 -9.26 23.50
C GLU A 117 -10.42 -8.74 23.19
N LEU A 118 -10.33 -7.60 22.49
CA LEU A 118 -9.06 -6.97 22.17
C LEU A 118 -8.35 -6.40 23.42
N GLU A 119 -9.10 -5.83 24.37
CA GLU A 119 -8.58 -5.39 25.68
C GLU A 119 -8.08 -6.57 26.52
N GLU A 120 -8.80 -7.69 26.55
CA GLU A 120 -8.38 -8.93 27.23
C GLU A 120 -7.12 -9.54 26.59
N GLN A 121 -7.06 -9.58 25.25
CA GLN A 121 -5.88 -10.05 24.52
C GLN A 121 -4.66 -9.14 24.76
N LYS A 122 -4.88 -7.82 24.85
CA LYS A 122 -3.82 -6.84 25.15
C LYS A 122 -3.31 -6.99 26.58
N ALA A 123 -4.20 -7.19 27.55
CA ALA A 123 -3.82 -7.47 28.94
C ALA A 123 -3.02 -8.78 29.07
N SER A 124 -3.47 -9.85 28.39
CA SER A 124 -2.75 -11.13 28.36
C SER A 124 -1.36 -11.01 27.71
N SER A 125 -1.24 -10.26 26.61
CA SER A 125 0.03 -10.02 25.94
C SER A 125 0.98 -9.19 26.79
N GLN A 126 0.47 -8.18 27.50
CA GLN A 126 1.27 -7.35 28.40
C GLN A 126 1.78 -8.16 29.60
N GLN A 127 0.96 -9.05 30.16
CA GLN A 127 1.40 -9.98 31.21
C GLN A 127 2.51 -10.90 30.71
N ALA A 128 2.35 -11.51 29.53
CA ALA A 128 3.37 -12.38 28.95
C ALA A 128 4.70 -11.64 28.67
N LEU A 129 4.62 -10.35 28.29
CA LEU A 129 5.80 -9.52 28.09
C LEU A 129 6.54 -9.23 29.41
N GLU A 130 5.83 -8.94 30.49
CA GLU A 130 6.45 -8.70 31.80
C GLU A 130 7.10 -10.00 32.33
N GLU A 131 6.44 -11.15 32.16
CA GLU A 131 7.02 -12.47 32.49
C GLU A 131 8.31 -12.75 31.69
N GLN A 132 8.35 -12.40 30.39
CA GLN A 132 9.56 -12.52 29.58
C GLN A 132 10.68 -11.57 30.03
N LYS A 133 10.33 -10.35 30.43
CA LYS A 133 11.28 -9.37 30.94
C LYS A 133 11.92 -9.82 32.26
N GLU A 134 11.13 -10.37 33.17
CA GLU A 134 11.65 -10.96 34.42
C GLU A 134 12.61 -12.13 34.14
N LEU A 135 12.26 -13.02 33.20
CA LEU A 135 13.15 -14.11 32.77
C LEU A 135 14.45 -13.61 32.15
N PHE A 136 14.39 -12.54 31.36
CA PHE A 136 15.56 -11.94 30.72
C PHE A 136 16.48 -11.24 31.73
N GLU A 137 15.91 -10.48 32.68
CA GLU A 137 16.68 -9.87 33.76
C GLU A 137 17.37 -10.91 34.65
N LYS A 138 16.70 -12.03 34.91
CA LYS A 138 17.29 -13.18 35.61
C LYS A 138 18.47 -13.78 34.83
N ALA A 139 18.31 -14.01 33.52
CA ALA A 139 19.37 -14.54 32.67
C ALA A 139 20.59 -13.59 32.57
N LEU A 140 20.36 -12.28 32.45
CA LEU A 140 21.42 -11.27 32.47
C LEU A 140 22.20 -11.27 33.79
N LYS A 141 21.50 -11.45 34.91
CA LYS A 141 22.14 -11.56 36.22
C LYS A 141 23.03 -12.81 36.31
N GLU A 142 22.54 -13.97 35.87
CA GLU A 142 23.30 -15.22 35.83
C GLU A 142 24.53 -15.11 34.90
N GLN A 143 24.40 -14.44 33.75
CA GLN A 143 25.51 -14.20 32.83
C GLN A 143 26.56 -13.27 33.44
N ARG A 144 26.14 -12.20 34.13
CA ARG A 144 27.06 -11.29 34.85
C ARG A 144 27.83 -12.02 35.95
N GLU A 145 27.15 -12.85 36.74
CA GLU A 145 27.81 -13.66 37.77
C GLU A 145 28.80 -14.67 37.17
N THR A 146 28.46 -15.26 36.01
CA THR A 146 29.35 -16.16 35.27
C THR A 146 30.57 -15.42 34.73
N LEU A 147 30.39 -14.26 34.10
CA LEU A 147 31.49 -13.42 33.60
C LEU A 147 32.42 -12.97 34.74
N GLN A 148 31.87 -12.57 35.89
CA GLN A 148 32.66 -12.21 37.06
C GLN A 148 33.50 -13.39 37.57
N LYS A 149 32.93 -14.60 37.61
CA LYS A 149 33.67 -15.83 37.96
C LYS A 149 34.78 -16.15 36.95
N THR A 150 34.51 -16.01 35.65
CA THR A 150 35.50 -16.25 34.59
C THR A 150 36.61 -15.20 34.64
N LEU A 151 36.30 -13.92 34.80
CA LEU A 151 37.28 -12.85 34.94
C LEU A 151 38.18 -13.05 36.18
N ALA A 152 37.60 -13.47 37.30
CA ALA A 152 38.36 -13.82 38.50
C ALA A 152 39.29 -15.03 38.27
N ALA A 153 38.88 -16.02 37.48
CA ALA A 153 39.71 -17.17 37.12
C ALA A 153 40.82 -16.83 36.10
N THR A 154 40.55 -15.89 35.18
CA THR A 154 41.51 -15.50 34.13
C THR A 154 42.59 -14.57 34.65
N ALA A 155 42.31 -13.80 35.71
CA ALA A 155 43.30 -12.93 36.38
C ALA A 155 44.39 -13.72 37.15
N ALA A 156 44.29 -15.06 37.24
CA ALA A 156 45.20 -15.89 38.02
C ALA A 156 46.27 -16.64 37.20
N SER A 157 46.43 -16.36 35.90
CA SER A 157 47.41 -17.07 35.06
C SER A 157 48.23 -16.11 34.17
N PRO A 158 49.52 -15.88 34.45
CA PRO A 158 50.40 -15.12 33.56
C PRO A 158 51.43 -16.02 32.87
N GLU A 159 51.35 -16.18 31.54
CA GLU A 159 52.39 -16.67 30.60
C GLU A 159 51.71 -16.99 29.24
N GLN A 160 52.29 -16.93 28.04
CA GLN A 160 53.52 -16.40 27.42
C GLN A 160 53.29 -16.50 25.88
N THR A 161 54.16 -15.88 25.06
CA THR A 161 54.33 -16.00 23.58
C THR A 161 53.25 -15.37 22.68
N ALA A 162 53.48 -14.39 21.79
CA ALA A 162 54.56 -14.00 20.86
C ALA A 162 54.57 -14.76 19.50
N ALA A 163 54.29 -13.99 18.44
CA ALA A 163 54.74 -14.05 17.03
C ALA A 163 54.59 -15.36 16.24
N ASP A 164 53.85 -15.33 15.12
CA ASP A 164 54.43 -15.32 13.76
C ASP A 164 53.38 -15.38 12.63
N ALA A 165 53.86 -15.04 11.42
CA ALA A 165 53.41 -15.46 10.08
C ALA A 165 52.68 -14.43 9.21
N GLY A 166 53.46 -13.86 8.29
CA GLY A 166 53.00 -13.29 7.02
C GLY A 166 53.02 -14.31 5.87
N GLY A 167 52.49 -13.89 4.71
CA GLY A 167 52.67 -14.56 3.42
C GLY A 167 51.36 -14.93 2.72
N GLY A 168 50.78 -14.01 1.94
CA GLY A 168 49.68 -14.30 1.02
C GLY A 168 50.16 -14.48 -0.42
N PRO A 169 49.71 -15.50 -1.18
CA PRO A 169 50.16 -15.75 -2.54
C PRO A 169 49.39 -14.92 -3.58
N VAL A 170 50.12 -14.51 -4.62
CA VAL A 170 49.64 -13.83 -5.82
C VAL A 170 48.98 -14.85 -6.77
N LEU A 171 47.75 -14.58 -7.20
CA LEU A 171 47.03 -15.36 -8.22
C LEU A 171 47.25 -14.79 -9.63
N PRO A 172 47.24 -15.62 -10.69
CA PRO A 172 47.50 -15.19 -12.06
C PRO A 172 46.22 -14.66 -12.73
N ALA A 173 46.40 -13.62 -13.56
CA ALA A 173 45.38 -13.02 -14.40
C ALA A 173 44.92 -14.00 -15.50
N ALA A 174 43.60 -14.09 -15.70
CA ALA A 174 42.97 -14.81 -16.80
C ALA A 174 42.33 -13.80 -17.76
N ASP A 175 42.83 -13.77 -19.00
CA ASP A 175 42.31 -12.99 -20.11
C ASP A 175 41.04 -13.63 -20.68
N GLY A 176 40.00 -12.80 -20.88
CA GLY A 176 38.74 -13.22 -21.48
C GLY A 176 37.72 -12.07 -21.54
N PHE A 177 38.03 -11.02 -22.30
CA PHE A 177 37.21 -9.80 -22.39
C PHE A 177 36.42 -9.75 -23.71
N HIS A 178 35.13 -10.11 -23.67
CA HIS A 178 34.12 -9.61 -24.61
C HIS A 178 32.74 -9.54 -23.92
N SER A 179 32.09 -8.36 -24.03
CA SER A 179 30.75 -7.94 -23.54
C SER A 179 30.59 -7.26 -22.15
N ALA A 180 31.63 -6.60 -21.62
CA ALA A 180 31.56 -5.88 -20.34
C ALA A 180 30.99 -4.43 -20.40
N SER A 181 30.41 -3.99 -21.52
CA SER A 181 30.20 -2.55 -21.77
C SER A 181 29.04 -1.93 -20.97
N SER A 182 27.86 -2.57 -20.86
CA SER A 182 26.69 -1.89 -20.24
C SER A 182 26.78 -1.79 -18.71
N LYS A 183 27.27 -2.85 -18.06
CA LYS A 183 27.37 -2.93 -16.60
C LYS A 183 28.45 -2.02 -16.05
N ALA A 184 29.62 -1.99 -16.70
CA ALA A 184 30.71 -1.10 -16.31
C ALA A 184 30.29 0.36 -16.45
N LEU A 185 29.60 0.71 -17.54
CA LEU A 185 29.07 2.06 -17.75
C LEU A 185 28.04 2.45 -16.68
N ALA A 186 27.05 1.60 -16.37
CA ALA A 186 26.05 1.90 -15.34
C ALA A 186 26.68 2.00 -13.93
N ALA A 187 27.65 1.14 -13.62
CA ALA A 187 28.39 1.16 -12.36
C ALA A 187 29.25 2.44 -12.23
N GLU A 188 29.97 2.80 -13.30
CA GLU A 188 30.83 3.98 -13.36
C GLU A 188 30.02 5.29 -13.30
N GLU A 189 28.89 5.37 -14.03
CA GLU A 189 27.97 6.50 -13.99
C GLU A 189 27.42 6.79 -12.59
N VAL A 190 27.22 5.73 -11.80
CA VAL A 190 26.60 5.81 -10.47
C VAL A 190 27.65 5.79 -9.34
N GLY A 191 28.93 5.53 -9.66
CA GLY A 191 30.03 5.45 -8.71
C GLY A 191 29.96 4.22 -7.78
N VAL A 192 29.29 3.14 -8.22
CA VAL A 192 29.14 1.90 -7.44
C VAL A 192 30.05 0.83 -8.04
N PRO A 193 30.85 0.10 -7.25
CA PRO A 193 31.65 -1.02 -7.78
C PRO A 193 30.79 -2.03 -8.55
N ILE A 194 31.28 -2.53 -9.69
CA ILE A 194 30.53 -3.42 -10.60
C ILE A 194 30.03 -4.69 -9.91
N ASP A 195 30.80 -5.21 -8.96
CA ASP A 195 30.50 -6.39 -8.15
C ASP A 195 29.40 -6.12 -7.10
N GLN A 196 29.15 -4.85 -6.77
CA GLN A 196 28.12 -4.41 -5.83
C GLN A 196 26.81 -3.98 -6.50
N VAL A 197 26.76 -3.94 -7.84
CA VAL A 197 25.53 -3.58 -8.57
C VAL A 197 24.43 -4.63 -8.32
N PRO A 198 23.31 -4.24 -7.69
CA PRO A 198 22.18 -5.12 -7.46
C PRO A 198 21.60 -5.62 -8.78
N ARG A 199 21.21 -6.91 -8.81
CA ARG A 199 20.69 -7.55 -10.03
C ARG A 199 19.17 -7.50 -10.05
N GLY A 200 18.59 -7.22 -11.22
CA GLY A 200 17.16 -7.20 -11.45
C GLY A 200 16.68 -8.38 -12.27
N LEU A 201 15.52 -8.94 -11.93
CA LEU A 201 14.81 -9.92 -12.72
C LEU A 201 13.97 -9.24 -13.80
N ARG A 202 14.14 -9.61 -15.07
CA ARG A 202 13.27 -9.12 -16.15
C ARG A 202 11.85 -9.62 -15.96
N LEU A 203 10.87 -8.77 -16.27
CA LEU A 203 9.47 -9.17 -16.22
C LEU A 203 9.17 -10.38 -17.11
N ASP A 204 9.75 -10.45 -18.32
CA ASP A 204 9.55 -11.59 -19.22
C ASP A 204 9.99 -12.93 -18.61
N ASP A 205 11.09 -12.94 -17.85
CA ASP A 205 11.60 -14.14 -17.20
C ASP A 205 10.72 -14.56 -16.02
N LEU A 206 10.20 -13.59 -15.26
CA LEU A 206 9.18 -13.86 -14.23
C LEU A 206 7.90 -14.42 -14.84
N LEU A 207 7.38 -13.79 -15.90
CA LEU A 207 6.15 -14.22 -16.56
C LEU A 207 6.31 -15.59 -17.22
N ARG A 208 7.49 -15.91 -17.77
CA ARG A 208 7.81 -17.24 -18.29
C ARG A 208 7.78 -18.28 -17.17
N LEU A 209 8.41 -18.01 -16.02
CA LEU A 209 8.34 -18.90 -14.85
C LEU A 209 6.89 -19.14 -14.41
N VAL A 210 6.10 -18.08 -14.31
CA VAL A 210 4.67 -18.17 -13.95
C VAL A 210 3.89 -19.00 -14.98
N GLN A 211 4.16 -18.82 -16.26
CA GLN A 211 3.48 -19.53 -17.34
C GLN A 211 3.87 -21.01 -17.39
N ASP A 212 5.16 -21.33 -17.22
CA ASP A 212 5.68 -22.70 -17.20
C ASP A 212 5.14 -23.51 -16.02
N HIS A 213 4.77 -22.82 -14.94
CA HIS A 213 4.21 -23.43 -13.72
C HIS A 213 2.74 -23.06 -13.48
N LYS A 214 2.03 -22.57 -14.50
CA LYS A 214 0.66 -22.06 -14.36
C LYS A 214 -0.29 -23.12 -13.79
N GLU A 215 -0.25 -24.34 -14.31
CA GLU A 215 -1.09 -25.44 -13.85
C GLU A 215 -0.85 -25.79 -12.37
N TRP A 216 0.40 -25.68 -11.90
CA TRP A 216 0.74 -25.90 -10.49
C TRP A 216 0.32 -24.72 -9.60
N LEU A 217 0.42 -23.48 -10.12
CA LEU A 217 0.00 -22.27 -9.41
C LEU A 217 -1.54 -22.18 -9.28
N GLU A 218 -2.27 -22.67 -10.29
CA GLU A 218 -3.73 -22.70 -10.33
C GLU A 218 -4.33 -23.99 -9.72
N GLY A 219 -3.55 -25.07 -9.69
CA GLY A 219 -4.05 -26.42 -9.44
C GLY A 219 -4.33 -26.72 -7.97
N PRO A 220 -5.53 -27.25 -7.62
CA PRO A 220 -5.96 -27.54 -6.25
C PRO A 220 -5.02 -28.54 -5.56
N THR A 221 -4.26 -28.12 -4.55
CA THR A 221 -3.69 -29.06 -3.57
C THR A 221 -4.76 -29.61 -2.62
N GLU A 222 -4.51 -30.77 -2.04
CA GLU A 222 -5.31 -31.30 -0.92
C GLU A 222 -5.38 -30.31 0.27
N ARG A 223 -4.36 -29.44 0.40
CA ARG A 223 -4.33 -28.32 1.36
C ARG A 223 -5.18 -27.12 0.90
N GLU A 224 -5.40 -26.95 -0.40
CA GLU A 224 -6.17 -25.85 -1.01
C GLU A 224 -7.68 -25.97 -0.80
N LYS A 225 -8.20 -27.15 -0.44
CA LYS A 225 -9.55 -27.25 0.15
C LYS A 225 -9.66 -26.45 1.46
N MET A 226 -8.54 -26.12 2.14
CA MET A 226 -8.51 -25.39 3.41
C MET A 226 -7.76 -24.05 3.38
N MET A 227 -6.73 -23.85 2.53
CA MET A 227 -5.79 -22.72 2.66
C MET A 227 -5.66 -21.78 1.46
N GLY A 228 -6.38 -22.01 0.35
CA GLY A 228 -6.36 -21.09 -0.81
C GLY A 228 -5.12 -21.21 -1.71
N ARG A 229 -5.08 -20.35 -2.75
CA ARG A 229 -4.12 -20.38 -3.89
C ARG A 229 -2.64 -20.22 -3.48
N LYS A 230 -1.72 -20.61 -4.38
CA LYS A 230 -0.26 -20.55 -4.16
C LYS A 230 0.28 -19.14 -3.99
N ASN A 231 1.07 -18.93 -2.93
CA ASN A 231 1.74 -17.66 -2.65
C ASN A 231 3.26 -17.75 -2.82
N MET A 232 3.95 -16.61 -2.61
CA MET A 232 5.40 -16.54 -2.75
C MET A 232 6.17 -17.40 -1.72
N TYR A 233 5.58 -17.74 -0.56
CA TYR A 233 6.13 -18.75 0.36
C TYR A 233 6.07 -20.18 -0.19
N ASP A 234 5.15 -20.48 -1.11
CA ASP A 234 5.10 -21.78 -1.79
C ASP A 234 6.07 -21.82 -2.98
N VAL A 235 6.11 -20.75 -3.78
CA VAL A 235 6.98 -20.65 -4.98
C VAL A 235 8.46 -20.76 -4.63
N THR A 236 8.88 -20.10 -3.55
CA THR A 236 10.29 -20.06 -3.15
C THR A 236 10.88 -21.47 -2.94
N PRO A 237 10.34 -22.32 -2.06
CA PRO A 237 10.85 -23.67 -1.87
C PRO A 237 10.57 -24.63 -3.04
N GLU A 238 9.42 -24.53 -3.72
CA GLU A 238 8.99 -25.52 -4.70
C GLU A 238 9.53 -25.26 -6.11
N LEU A 239 9.86 -24.01 -6.44
CA LEU A 239 10.35 -23.62 -7.76
C LEU A 239 11.73 -22.96 -7.66
N ILE A 240 11.88 -21.92 -6.83
CA ILE A 240 13.08 -21.08 -6.83
C ILE A 240 14.28 -21.83 -6.30
N ILE A 241 14.19 -22.44 -5.11
CA ILE A 241 15.29 -23.21 -4.54
C ILE A 241 15.70 -24.32 -5.50
N VAL A 242 14.77 -25.00 -6.15
CA VAL A 242 15.04 -26.09 -7.12
C VAL A 242 15.81 -25.59 -8.33
N ALA A 243 15.35 -24.46 -8.88
CA ALA A 243 15.97 -23.81 -10.02
C ALA A 243 17.33 -23.17 -9.66
N THR A 244 17.63 -22.98 -8.37
CA THR A 244 18.84 -22.28 -7.88
C THR A 244 19.83 -23.13 -7.04
N THR A 245 19.51 -24.41 -6.72
CA THR A 245 20.43 -25.39 -6.11
C THR A 245 21.63 -25.74 -7.00
N CYS A 246 22.82 -25.26 -6.63
CA CYS A 246 24.10 -25.62 -7.26
C CYS A 246 24.66 -26.94 -6.74
N GLU A 247 24.49 -27.22 -5.45
CA GLU A 247 24.96 -28.43 -4.77
C GLU A 247 23.89 -28.93 -3.80
N GLU A 248 23.71 -30.25 -3.74
CA GLU A 248 22.81 -30.91 -2.79
C GLU A 248 23.51 -32.13 -2.18
N ARG A 249 23.46 -32.22 -0.85
CA ARG A 249 23.92 -33.40 -0.09
C ARG A 249 22.79 -33.94 0.78
N ILE A 250 22.66 -35.25 0.81
CA ILE A 250 21.67 -35.94 1.65
C ILE A 250 22.43 -36.72 2.70
N VAL A 251 22.36 -36.26 3.95
CA VAL A 251 23.21 -36.76 5.03
C VAL A 251 22.34 -37.35 6.13
N GLU A 252 22.62 -38.58 6.53
CA GLU A 252 22.06 -39.15 7.75
C GLU A 252 22.95 -38.77 8.93
N LEU A 253 22.37 -38.03 9.90
CA LEU A 253 23.11 -37.55 11.06
C LEU A 253 23.44 -38.69 12.01
N SER A 254 24.72 -38.75 12.42
CA SER A 254 25.11 -39.54 13.59
C SER A 254 24.54 -38.91 14.88
N ALA A 255 24.63 -39.64 16.00
CA ALA A 255 24.22 -39.08 17.30
C ALA A 255 25.09 -37.87 17.70
N GLU A 256 26.39 -37.93 17.38
CA GLU A 256 27.35 -36.86 17.66
C GLU A 256 27.08 -35.62 16.79
N ASP A 257 26.80 -35.82 15.50
CA ASP A 257 26.46 -34.71 14.59
C ASP A 257 25.16 -34.03 14.98
N ALA A 258 24.13 -34.82 15.33
CA ALA A 258 22.83 -34.31 15.79
C ALA A 258 22.98 -33.46 17.06
N ASP A 259 23.78 -33.92 18.03
CA ASP A 259 24.08 -33.19 19.25
C ASP A 259 24.91 -31.91 18.98
N SER A 260 25.90 -31.98 18.10
CA SER A 260 26.73 -30.83 17.69
C SER A 260 25.90 -29.73 17.00
N ILE A 261 25.04 -30.12 16.06
CA ILE A 261 24.10 -29.20 15.40
C ILE A 261 23.14 -28.61 16.44
N THR A 262 22.60 -29.42 17.34
CA THR A 262 21.68 -28.95 18.39
C THR A 262 22.36 -27.95 19.33
N LYS A 263 23.61 -28.21 19.74
CA LYS A 263 24.41 -27.30 20.56
C LYS A 263 24.69 -25.99 19.83
N SER A 264 25.06 -26.04 18.55
CA SER A 264 25.28 -24.85 17.72
C SER A 264 24.00 -24.02 17.58
N LEU A 265 22.85 -24.67 17.38
CA LEU A 265 21.53 -24.03 17.35
C LEU A 265 21.14 -23.41 18.70
N ALA A 266 21.52 -24.03 19.81
CA ALA A 266 21.19 -23.59 21.17
C ALA A 266 22.13 -22.48 21.67
N ALA A 267 23.36 -22.40 21.17
CA ALA A 267 24.36 -21.42 21.58
C ALA A 267 24.05 -19.97 21.17
N GLY A 268 23.01 -19.75 20.36
CA GLY A 268 22.40 -18.43 20.24
C GLY A 268 23.04 -17.47 19.24
N ASP A 269 23.83 -17.95 18.28
CA ASP A 269 24.15 -17.17 17.08
C ASP A 269 22.96 -17.30 16.10
N ASP A 270 21.93 -16.47 16.25
CA ASP A 270 20.84 -16.16 15.30
C ASP A 270 20.44 -17.28 14.28
N ALA A 271 20.34 -18.51 14.77
CA ALA A 271 20.14 -19.69 13.91
C ALA A 271 18.67 -19.86 13.45
N GLN A 272 17.85 -18.79 13.53
CA GLN A 272 16.46 -18.82 13.07
C GLN A 272 16.31 -18.38 11.61
N SER A 273 17.23 -17.55 11.10
CA SER A 273 17.12 -16.93 9.77
C SER A 273 18.19 -17.38 8.78
N HIS A 274 19.36 -17.81 9.28
CA HIS A 274 20.48 -18.20 8.45
C HIS A 274 20.76 -19.67 8.68
N GLY A 275 20.62 -20.46 7.62
CA GLY A 275 20.84 -21.90 7.63
C GLY A 275 21.94 -22.38 8.57
N VAL A 276 21.71 -23.51 9.24
CA VAL A 276 22.76 -24.11 10.11
C VAL A 276 24.02 -24.33 9.30
N PHE A 277 25.04 -23.51 9.56
CA PHE A 277 26.37 -23.70 9.01
C PHE A 277 27.02 -24.85 9.73
N VAL A 278 27.32 -25.90 8.98
CA VAL A 278 28.10 -26.99 9.54
C VAL A 278 29.57 -26.67 9.38
N LYS A 279 30.13 -25.91 10.34
CA LYS A 279 31.57 -25.65 10.44
C LYS A 279 32.26 -26.90 11.00
N GLY A 280 32.76 -27.76 10.12
CA GLY A 280 33.49 -28.99 10.49
C GLY A 280 33.22 -30.13 9.53
N SER A 281 33.86 -31.29 9.73
CA SER A 281 33.49 -32.50 8.98
C SER A 281 32.29 -33.17 9.65
N LEU A 282 31.13 -33.24 9.00
CA LEU A 282 30.09 -34.18 9.42
C LEU A 282 30.60 -35.60 9.17
N GLN A 283 30.56 -36.44 10.19
CA GLN A 283 30.87 -37.86 10.02
C GLN A 283 29.62 -38.61 9.56
N CYS A 284 29.35 -38.57 8.25
CA CYS A 284 28.22 -39.29 7.67
C CYS A 284 28.45 -40.82 7.72
N ARG A 285 27.45 -41.58 8.17
CA ARG A 285 27.51 -43.05 8.36
C ARG A 285 27.63 -43.87 7.08
N GLN A 286 27.41 -43.29 5.90
CA GLN A 286 27.48 -44.04 4.65
C GLN A 286 28.91 -44.12 4.11
N GLY A 287 29.69 -45.08 4.63
CA GLY A 287 30.63 -45.99 3.94
C GLY A 287 31.71 -45.48 2.95
N ALA A 288 31.60 -44.27 2.41
CA ALA A 288 32.66 -43.56 1.73
C ALA A 288 33.15 -42.51 2.70
N VAL A 289 34.41 -42.64 3.12
CA VAL A 289 35.16 -41.48 3.58
C VAL A 289 35.18 -40.51 2.39
N LEU A 290 34.20 -39.60 2.31
CA LEU A 290 34.42 -38.32 1.64
C LEU A 290 35.54 -37.69 2.45
N GLY A 291 36.78 -37.86 1.98
CA GLY A 291 37.97 -37.27 2.56
C GLY A 291 37.66 -35.82 2.89
N GLY A 292 37.59 -35.55 4.19
CA GLY A 292 36.82 -34.45 4.74
C GLY A 292 37.19 -33.10 4.14
N VAL A 293 36.19 -32.42 3.59
CA VAL A 293 35.91 -30.99 3.74
C VAL A 293 34.46 -30.86 3.26
N LEU A 294 33.50 -30.59 4.16
CA LEU A 294 32.22 -30.07 3.71
C LEU A 294 32.51 -28.73 3.03
N VAL A 295 31.99 -28.54 1.81
CA VAL A 295 32.14 -27.29 1.09
C VAL A 295 31.55 -26.18 1.98
N GLU A 296 32.34 -25.14 2.21
CA GLU A 296 31.86 -23.93 2.88
C GLU A 296 30.56 -23.48 2.18
N ASN A 297 29.51 -23.15 2.96
CA ASN A 297 28.21 -22.63 2.50
C ASN A 297 27.08 -23.63 2.18
N LEU A 298 27.16 -24.90 2.60
CA LEU A 298 25.98 -25.77 2.62
C LEU A 298 25.04 -25.43 3.80
N VAL A 299 23.75 -25.30 3.51
CA VAL A 299 22.69 -24.95 4.46
C VAL A 299 21.70 -26.10 4.59
N ILE A 300 21.28 -26.43 5.82
CA ILE A 300 20.13 -27.33 6.06
C ILE A 300 18.86 -26.66 5.51
N GLN A 301 18.34 -27.19 4.41
CA GLN A 301 17.13 -26.70 3.73
C GLN A 301 15.89 -27.57 4.02
N GLY A 302 16.10 -28.79 4.51
CA GLY A 302 15.03 -29.73 4.79
C GLY A 302 15.48 -30.92 5.64
N ILE A 303 14.50 -31.61 6.20
CA ILE A 303 14.68 -32.90 6.86
C ILE A 303 13.71 -33.88 6.24
N LEU A 304 14.22 -35.02 5.78
CA LEU A 304 13.40 -36.09 5.24
C LEU A 304 12.79 -36.88 6.40
N SER A 305 11.47 -36.93 6.45
CA SER A 305 10.75 -37.76 7.43
C SER A 305 9.57 -38.48 6.79
N ASP A 306 9.16 -39.58 7.42
CA ASP A 306 7.88 -40.23 7.15
C ASP A 306 6.76 -39.22 7.48
N GLY A 307 5.92 -38.89 6.48
CA GLY A 307 4.88 -37.86 6.63
C GLY A 307 5.38 -36.41 6.54
N GLY A 308 6.65 -36.18 6.17
CA GLY A 308 7.07 -34.86 5.71
C GLY A 308 6.25 -34.43 4.49
N LYS A 309 6.07 -33.12 4.28
CA LYS A 309 5.39 -32.67 3.07
C LYS A 309 6.39 -32.80 1.93
N GLN A 310 6.09 -33.65 0.97
CA GLN A 310 6.88 -33.71 -0.24
C GLN A 310 6.91 -32.31 -0.84
N ARG A 311 8.09 -31.73 -1.04
CA ARG A 311 8.25 -30.71 -2.07
C ARG A 311 7.93 -31.40 -3.37
N THR A 312 6.65 -31.39 -3.74
CA THR A 312 6.07 -32.46 -4.57
C THR A 312 6.63 -32.35 -5.98
N GLU A 313 6.95 -31.14 -6.42
CA GLU A 313 7.61 -30.88 -7.70
C GLU A 313 9.13 -31.08 -7.64
N TYR A 314 9.77 -30.71 -6.52
CA TYR A 314 11.23 -30.85 -6.34
C TYR A 314 11.73 -32.26 -6.65
N TRP A 315 11.07 -33.27 -6.07
CA TRP A 315 11.51 -34.67 -6.15
C TRP A 315 10.95 -35.41 -7.37
N LYS A 316 9.84 -34.95 -7.96
CA LYS A 316 9.31 -35.48 -9.22
C LYS A 316 10.30 -35.31 -10.37
N HIS A 317 11.04 -34.22 -10.40
CA HIS A 317 12.03 -33.96 -11.45
C HIS A 317 13.29 -34.83 -11.34
N GLY A 318 13.45 -35.65 -10.29
CA GLY A 318 14.49 -36.68 -10.22
C GLY A 318 15.89 -36.20 -10.62
N SER A 319 16.51 -36.88 -11.58
CA SER A 319 17.78 -36.44 -12.18
C SER A 319 17.62 -35.41 -13.30
N GLU A 320 16.42 -35.18 -13.86
CA GLU A 320 16.20 -34.16 -14.90
C GLU A 320 16.47 -32.74 -14.38
N ARG A 321 16.31 -32.51 -13.07
CA ARG A 321 16.74 -31.26 -12.43
C ARG A 321 18.20 -30.94 -12.75
N GLN A 322 19.06 -31.95 -12.87
CA GLN A 322 20.46 -31.82 -13.25
C GLN A 322 20.61 -31.25 -14.68
N GLN A 323 19.67 -31.49 -15.59
CA GLN A 323 19.77 -30.99 -16.96
C GLN A 323 19.41 -29.50 -17.09
N ARG A 324 18.61 -28.96 -16.16
CA ARG A 324 18.28 -27.52 -16.10
C ARG A 324 19.49 -26.66 -15.74
N TRP A 325 20.49 -27.25 -15.07
CA TRP A 325 21.73 -26.59 -14.68
C TRP A 325 22.77 -26.57 -15.80
N ARG A 326 22.63 -25.60 -16.72
CA ARG A 326 23.72 -25.17 -17.59
C ARG A 326 24.21 -23.81 -17.14
N THR A 327 24.75 -23.70 -15.91
CA THR A 327 25.55 -22.51 -15.60
C THR A 327 26.74 -22.53 -16.55
N THR A 328 26.72 -21.61 -17.52
CA THR A 328 27.91 -21.25 -18.26
C THR A 328 28.96 -20.86 -17.23
N GLY A 329 30.25 -21.13 -17.44
CA GLY A 329 31.32 -20.84 -16.46
C GLY A 329 31.42 -19.38 -15.98
N ARG A 330 30.53 -18.48 -16.44
CA ARG A 330 30.44 -17.05 -16.13
C ARG A 330 30.28 -16.72 -14.64
N HIS A 331 29.63 -17.56 -13.83
CA HIS A 331 29.49 -17.28 -12.39
C HIS A 331 30.66 -17.83 -11.55
N GLY A 332 31.69 -18.40 -12.18
CA GLY A 332 32.86 -18.96 -11.49
C GLY A 332 32.57 -20.19 -10.61
N ARG A 333 31.32 -20.66 -10.55
CA ARG A 333 30.92 -21.79 -9.70
C ARG A 333 30.89 -23.07 -10.53
N ARG A 334 31.76 -24.04 -10.18
CA ARG A 334 31.70 -25.39 -10.74
C ARG A 334 30.42 -26.06 -10.25
N ARG A 335 29.75 -26.73 -11.17
CA ARG A 335 28.64 -27.61 -10.84
C ARG A 335 29.17 -28.81 -10.06
N LEU A 336 28.87 -28.88 -8.77
CA LEU A 336 29.27 -29.99 -7.91
C LEU A 336 28.12 -31.01 -7.84
N SER A 337 28.49 -32.28 -7.75
CA SER A 337 27.60 -33.45 -7.78
C SER A 337 26.41 -33.30 -6.83
N GLN A 338 25.21 -33.65 -7.26
CA GLN A 338 24.08 -33.89 -6.36
C GLN A 338 24.11 -35.34 -5.88
N ASP A 339 23.96 -35.57 -4.59
CA ASP A 339 23.88 -36.93 -4.05
C ASP A 339 22.63 -37.66 -4.57
N ALA A 340 22.78 -38.97 -4.82
CA ALA A 340 21.62 -39.83 -5.02
C ALA A 340 20.85 -39.97 -3.70
N ILE A 341 19.54 -40.11 -3.77
CA ILE A 341 18.73 -40.47 -2.60
C ILE A 341 19.27 -41.82 -2.08
N PRO A 342 19.63 -41.93 -0.78
CA PRO A 342 20.07 -43.20 -0.21
C PRO A 342 19.13 -44.34 -0.57
N GLU A 343 19.66 -45.50 -1.02
CA GLU A 343 18.82 -46.60 -1.51
C GLU A 343 17.76 -47.06 -0.49
N LYS A 344 18.08 -47.02 0.81
CA LYS A 344 17.15 -47.35 1.90
C LYS A 344 15.94 -46.41 2.02
N LEU A 345 15.99 -45.26 1.37
CA LEU A 345 14.94 -44.26 1.31
C LEU A 345 14.15 -44.36 0.00
N LEU A 346 14.66 -45.06 -1.01
CA LEU A 346 13.92 -45.34 -2.24
C LEU A 346 12.68 -46.18 -1.92
N GLY A 347 11.51 -45.76 -2.43
CA GLY A 347 10.23 -46.42 -2.21
C GLY A 347 9.44 -45.98 -0.97
N LYS A 348 10.02 -45.15 -0.08
CA LYS A 348 9.28 -44.51 1.02
C LYS A 348 8.66 -43.19 0.55
N GLN A 349 7.43 -42.88 0.99
CA GLN A 349 6.85 -41.55 0.83
C GLN A 349 7.52 -40.56 1.81
N LEU A 350 8.74 -40.15 1.49
CA LEU A 350 9.49 -39.16 2.25
C LEU A 350 9.17 -37.77 1.74
N GLY A 351 8.97 -36.83 2.66
CA GLY A 351 8.88 -35.42 2.35
C GLY A 351 9.76 -34.58 3.26
N GLU A 352 9.89 -33.30 2.93
CA GLU A 352 10.64 -32.34 3.73
C GLU A 352 9.74 -31.76 4.81
N THR A 353 10.22 -31.76 6.06
CA THR A 353 9.50 -31.12 7.16
C THR A 353 9.74 -29.62 7.20
N SER A 354 8.69 -28.87 7.56
CA SER A 354 8.76 -27.41 7.73
C SER A 354 9.78 -26.99 8.78
N ALA A 355 10.35 -25.79 8.64
CA ALA A 355 11.34 -25.20 9.54
C ALA A 355 10.97 -25.34 11.03
N ARG A 356 9.70 -25.15 11.39
CA ARG A 356 9.21 -25.26 12.77
C ARG A 356 9.42 -26.64 13.40
N ARG A 357 9.34 -27.73 12.61
CA ARG A 357 9.59 -29.11 13.09
C ARG A 357 11.06 -29.51 13.00
N GLN A 358 11.89 -28.77 12.28
CA GLN A 358 13.28 -29.15 12.06
C GLN A 358 14.07 -29.21 13.37
N LYS A 359 13.87 -28.24 14.28
CA LYS A 359 14.56 -28.22 15.58
C LYS A 359 14.33 -29.47 16.44
N GLU A 360 13.13 -30.04 16.40
CA GLU A 360 12.80 -31.25 17.17
C GLU A 360 13.37 -32.51 16.51
N LEU A 361 13.38 -32.55 15.17
CA LEU A 361 13.86 -33.69 14.40
C LEU A 361 15.39 -33.76 14.33
N LEU A 362 16.08 -32.62 14.31
CA LEU A 362 17.54 -32.55 14.34
C LEU A 362 18.15 -33.17 15.61
N LYS A 363 17.38 -33.28 16.70
CA LYS A 363 17.82 -33.91 17.96
C LYS A 363 17.87 -35.43 17.88
N LYS A 364 17.27 -36.05 16.85
CA LYS A 364 17.16 -37.50 16.74
C LYS A 364 18.31 -38.06 15.90
N PRO A 365 19.12 -39.00 16.43
CA PRO A 365 20.09 -39.74 15.62
C PRO A 365 19.41 -40.48 14.48
N GLY A 366 20.07 -40.58 13.32
CA GLY A 366 19.50 -41.20 12.12
C GLY A 366 18.55 -40.29 11.32
N THR A 367 18.36 -39.04 11.77
CA THR A 367 17.64 -38.04 10.99
C THR A 367 18.38 -37.76 9.69
N VAL A 368 17.65 -37.78 8.57
CA VAL A 368 18.21 -37.51 7.25
C VAL A 368 17.97 -36.05 6.90
N VAL A 369 19.04 -35.27 6.84
CA VAL A 369 19.00 -33.85 6.47
C VAL A 369 19.32 -33.65 5.01
N VAL A 370 18.71 -32.63 4.41
CA VAL A 370 19.01 -32.17 3.05
C VAL A 370 19.75 -30.86 3.15
N LEU A 371 21.02 -30.90 2.76
CA LEU A 371 21.93 -29.77 2.70
C LEU A 371 21.95 -29.25 1.27
N ARG A 372 21.78 -27.95 1.07
CA ARG A 372 21.85 -27.32 -0.25
C ARG A 372 22.66 -26.04 -0.20
N SER A 373 23.32 -25.74 -1.31
CA SER A 373 23.86 -24.42 -1.60
C SER A 373 23.45 -24.02 -3.01
N GLY A 374 23.39 -22.71 -3.25
CA GLY A 374 22.89 -22.20 -4.52
C GLY A 374 23.23 -20.74 -4.76
N VAL A 375 22.53 -20.17 -5.73
CA VAL A 375 22.63 -18.77 -6.15
C VAL A 375 21.27 -18.09 -6.04
N ALA A 376 21.18 -16.79 -6.33
CA ALA A 376 19.89 -16.14 -6.50
C ALA A 376 19.24 -16.59 -7.83
N PHE A 377 17.91 -16.49 -7.94
CA PHE A 377 17.21 -16.87 -9.18
C PHE A 377 17.62 -15.98 -10.35
N VAL A 378 17.80 -14.69 -10.09
CA VAL A 378 18.28 -13.73 -11.08
C VAL A 378 19.61 -14.16 -11.71
N ASP A 379 20.50 -14.82 -10.96
CA ASP A 379 21.77 -15.33 -11.49
C ASP A 379 21.58 -16.50 -12.46
N VAL A 380 20.46 -17.21 -12.39
CA VAL A 380 20.18 -18.37 -13.25
C VAL A 380 19.63 -17.94 -14.60
N VAL A 381 18.72 -16.96 -14.61
CA VAL A 381 18.03 -16.52 -15.83
C VAL A 381 18.80 -15.48 -16.63
N GLU A 382 19.80 -14.84 -16.04
CA GLU A 382 20.66 -13.84 -16.68
C GLU A 382 21.62 -14.49 -17.70
N GLN A 383 21.08 -14.89 -18.85
CA GLN A 383 21.83 -15.43 -20.00
C GLN A 383 22.20 -14.31 -20.98
N GLY A 384 22.87 -13.24 -20.55
CA GLY A 384 23.13 -12.11 -21.46
C GLY A 384 23.90 -10.91 -20.91
N GLU A 385 23.78 -9.78 -21.61
CA GLU A 385 24.19 -8.47 -21.12
C GLU A 385 23.30 -8.05 -19.95
N PHE A 386 23.94 -7.58 -18.89
CA PHE A 386 23.29 -7.14 -17.66
C PHE A 386 22.27 -6.04 -17.99
N ALA A 387 21.00 -6.29 -17.73
CA ALA A 387 19.97 -5.27 -17.85
C ALA A 387 19.99 -4.44 -16.55
N PRO A 388 20.08 -3.10 -16.64
CA PRO A 388 20.16 -2.26 -15.45
C PRO A 388 18.88 -2.40 -14.63
N LEU A 389 19.03 -2.57 -13.33
CA LEU A 389 17.90 -2.59 -12.40
C LEU A 389 17.08 -1.30 -12.54
N CYS A 390 15.81 -1.42 -12.94
CA CYS A 390 14.90 -0.29 -13.13
C CYS A 390 14.15 0.02 -11.84
N ALA A 391 13.51 -0.99 -11.24
CA ALA A 391 12.59 -0.76 -10.12
C ALA A 391 12.82 -1.71 -8.95
N PHE A 392 12.68 -1.19 -7.73
CA PHE A 392 12.66 -1.99 -6.51
C PHE A 392 11.24 -2.43 -6.18
N VAL A 393 10.99 -3.70 -5.87
CA VAL A 393 9.66 -4.23 -5.55
C VAL A 393 9.55 -4.55 -4.07
N SER A 394 8.70 -3.80 -3.38
CA SER A 394 8.23 -4.09 -2.02
C SER A 394 6.94 -4.91 -2.09
N HIS A 395 6.92 -6.11 -1.49
CA HIS A 395 5.75 -6.99 -1.50
C HIS A 395 5.70 -7.90 -0.27
N PHE A 396 4.52 -8.47 -0.02
CA PHE A 396 4.33 -9.47 1.02
C PHE A 396 4.54 -10.88 0.44
N TRP A 397 5.31 -11.73 1.13
CA TRP A 397 5.57 -13.10 0.68
C TRP A 397 4.34 -14.02 0.77
N GLY A 398 3.33 -13.64 1.55
CA GLY A 398 2.06 -14.38 1.57
C GLY A 398 1.10 -13.99 0.43
N GLU A 399 1.47 -13.02 -0.40
CA GLU A 399 0.67 -12.63 -1.56
C GLU A 399 0.59 -13.79 -2.58
N GLU A 400 -0.60 -13.99 -3.15
CA GLU A 400 -0.82 -14.95 -4.23
C GLU A 400 0.07 -14.62 -5.44
N THR A 401 0.83 -15.61 -5.92
CA THR A 401 1.86 -15.42 -6.95
C THR A 401 1.29 -14.88 -8.27
N LEU A 402 0.10 -15.35 -8.68
CA LEU A 402 -0.54 -14.89 -9.91
C LEU A 402 -1.00 -13.44 -9.80
N SER A 403 -1.50 -13.06 -8.62
CA SER A 403 -1.88 -11.69 -8.30
C SER A 403 -0.65 -10.77 -8.30
N PHE A 404 0.43 -11.18 -7.64
CA PHE A 404 1.72 -10.50 -7.66
C PHE A 404 2.24 -10.25 -9.09
N ALA A 405 2.28 -11.31 -9.92
CA ALA A 405 2.76 -11.22 -11.30
C ALA A 405 1.86 -10.30 -12.16
N LYS A 406 0.55 -10.35 -11.95
CA LYS A 406 -0.41 -9.45 -12.62
C LYS A 406 -0.17 -8.00 -12.23
N SER A 407 0.01 -7.70 -10.95
CA SER A 407 0.28 -6.35 -10.44
C SER A 407 1.57 -5.77 -11.03
N LEU A 408 2.65 -6.57 -11.10
CA LEU A 408 3.90 -6.15 -11.75
C LEU A 408 3.75 -5.90 -13.26
N ARG A 409 2.96 -6.74 -13.94
CA ARG A 409 2.67 -6.52 -15.37
C ARG A 409 1.95 -5.20 -15.59
N LEU A 410 0.93 -4.90 -14.78
CA LEU A 410 0.20 -3.63 -14.84
C LEU A 410 1.11 -2.42 -14.57
N HIS A 411 2.06 -2.55 -13.63
CA HIS A 411 3.08 -1.53 -13.39
C HIS A 411 3.98 -1.32 -14.62
N ALA A 412 4.53 -2.40 -15.18
CA ALA A 412 5.38 -2.32 -16.36
C ALA A 412 4.66 -1.72 -17.58
N GLU A 413 3.40 -2.08 -17.79
CA GLU A 413 2.54 -1.53 -18.84
C GLU A 413 2.28 -0.04 -18.64
N THR A 414 2.22 0.42 -17.39
CA THR A 414 2.00 1.83 -17.05
C THR A 414 3.27 2.65 -17.24
N VAL A 415 4.41 2.17 -16.76
CA VAL A 415 5.68 2.92 -16.72
C VAL A 415 6.47 2.80 -18.03
N HIS A 416 6.41 1.64 -18.69
CA HIS A 416 7.19 1.36 -19.90
C HIS A 416 6.33 0.69 -20.99
N PRO A 417 5.27 1.37 -21.49
CA PRO A 417 4.25 0.78 -22.36
C PRO A 417 4.78 0.22 -23.69
N GLN A 418 5.90 0.76 -24.19
CA GLN A 418 6.51 0.31 -25.45
C GLN A 418 7.24 -1.02 -25.31
N SER A 419 7.73 -1.35 -24.12
CA SER A 419 8.39 -2.63 -23.85
C SER A 419 8.27 -3.03 -22.38
N PRO A 420 7.08 -3.42 -21.90
CA PRO A 420 6.87 -3.77 -20.49
C PRO A 420 7.79 -4.92 -20.04
N GLY A 421 8.04 -5.89 -20.94
CA GLY A 421 8.91 -7.05 -20.70
C GLY A 421 10.39 -6.73 -20.46
N ALA A 422 10.85 -5.54 -20.88
CA ALA A 422 12.22 -5.09 -20.66
C ALA A 422 12.45 -4.52 -19.24
N MET A 423 11.38 -4.25 -18.48
CA MET A 423 11.50 -3.77 -17.10
C MET A 423 12.22 -4.79 -16.23
N CYS A 424 13.23 -4.33 -15.50
CA CYS A 424 14.03 -5.14 -14.57
C CYS A 424 13.69 -4.77 -13.14
N TYR A 425 13.28 -5.77 -12.36
CA TYR A 425 12.79 -5.61 -11.01
C TYR A 425 13.70 -6.27 -10.00
N TYR A 426 14.06 -5.56 -8.94
CA TYR A 426 14.62 -6.18 -7.76
C TYR A 426 13.45 -6.71 -6.93
N ILE A 427 13.30 -8.04 -6.89
CA ILE A 427 12.26 -8.72 -6.11
C ILE A 427 12.96 -9.60 -5.09
N CYS A 428 12.68 -9.42 -3.80
CA CYS A 428 13.44 -10.05 -2.72
C CYS A 428 13.44 -11.59 -2.78
N SER A 429 12.33 -12.23 -3.17
CA SER A 429 12.26 -13.70 -3.33
C SER A 429 13.12 -14.26 -4.47
N PHE A 430 13.53 -13.43 -5.43
CA PHE A 430 14.27 -13.85 -6.63
C PHE A 430 15.70 -13.31 -6.66
N SER A 431 15.93 -12.15 -6.08
CA SER A 431 17.19 -11.39 -6.16
C SER A 431 18.13 -11.74 -5.02
N ASN A 432 17.60 -12.21 -3.88
CA ASN A 432 18.40 -12.78 -2.80
C ASN A 432 18.66 -14.27 -3.03
N CYS A 433 19.78 -14.77 -2.52
CA CYS A 433 20.08 -16.19 -2.48
C CYS A 433 19.13 -16.89 -1.49
N GLN A 434 18.12 -17.59 -1.98
CA GLN A 434 17.12 -18.25 -1.11
C GLN A 434 17.67 -19.48 -0.38
N HIS A 435 18.87 -19.94 -0.73
CA HIS A 435 19.59 -20.98 0.00
C HIS A 435 20.17 -20.47 1.31
N LEU A 436 20.51 -19.19 1.35
CA LEU A 436 21.05 -18.49 2.49
C LEU A 436 20.73 -17.01 2.31
N VAL A 437 19.62 -16.58 2.88
CA VAL A 437 19.22 -15.18 2.82
C VAL A 437 20.15 -14.41 3.75
N ASP A 438 21.14 -13.73 3.20
CA ASP A 438 22.04 -12.83 3.94
C ASP A 438 21.52 -11.41 3.81
N LEU A 439 21.08 -10.84 4.92
CA LEU A 439 20.59 -9.46 5.01
C LEU A 439 21.65 -8.48 5.51
N GLY A 440 22.89 -8.95 5.75
CA GLY A 440 23.95 -8.17 6.38
C GLY A 440 23.80 -8.05 7.90
N SER A 441 24.83 -7.51 8.54
CA SER A 441 24.84 -7.22 9.98
C SER A 441 24.11 -5.93 10.36
N ASP A 442 23.83 -5.09 9.37
CA ASP A 442 23.13 -3.81 9.53
C ASP A 442 22.20 -3.55 8.34
N TRP A 443 21.29 -2.60 8.52
CA TRP A 443 20.31 -2.24 7.50
C TRP A 443 20.96 -1.55 6.31
N GLU A 444 22.11 -0.91 6.49
CA GLU A 444 22.82 -0.15 5.45
C GLU A 444 23.43 -1.08 4.39
N CYS A 445 24.00 -2.20 4.86
CA CYS A 445 24.56 -3.26 4.05
C CYS A 445 23.50 -4.22 3.53
N SER A 446 22.26 -4.11 4.00
CA SER A 446 21.18 -4.97 3.53
C SER A 446 21.02 -4.91 2.02
N PRO A 447 20.75 -6.05 1.36
CA PRO A 447 20.59 -6.07 -0.09
C PRO A 447 19.38 -5.23 -0.52
N PHE A 448 18.40 -5.03 0.37
CA PHE A 448 17.27 -4.12 0.17
C PHE A 448 17.70 -2.65 0.07
N ASN A 449 18.47 -2.16 1.05
CA ASN A 449 18.93 -0.77 1.04
C ASN A 449 19.89 -0.52 -0.12
N ARG A 450 20.77 -1.47 -0.45
CA ARG A 450 21.67 -1.36 -1.61
C ARG A 450 20.90 -1.25 -2.92
N ALA A 451 19.85 -2.06 -3.11
CA ALA A 451 18.98 -1.98 -4.27
C ALA A 451 18.25 -0.63 -4.36
N LEU A 452 17.67 -0.14 -3.26
CA LEU A 452 17.03 1.17 -3.21
C LEU A 452 18.00 2.33 -3.50
N GLN A 453 19.19 2.31 -2.90
CA GLN A 453 20.25 3.30 -3.13
C GLN A 453 20.68 3.29 -4.61
N TYR A 454 20.87 2.12 -5.20
CA TYR A 454 21.23 1.98 -6.61
C TYR A 454 20.16 2.58 -7.53
N VAL A 455 18.88 2.23 -7.33
CA VAL A 455 17.77 2.77 -8.13
C VAL A 455 17.67 4.29 -7.97
N ALA A 456 17.77 4.82 -6.74
CA ALA A 456 17.76 6.26 -6.49
C ALA A 456 18.93 6.98 -7.16
N ALA A 457 20.12 6.37 -7.17
CA ALA A 457 21.28 6.95 -7.79
C ALA A 457 21.18 6.92 -9.33
N CYS A 458 20.67 5.83 -9.92
CA CYS A 458 20.35 5.77 -11.36
C CYS A 458 19.33 6.85 -11.76
N ARG A 459 18.29 7.05 -10.95
CA ARG A 459 17.29 8.10 -11.17
C ARG A 459 17.92 9.49 -11.22
N ARG A 460 18.83 9.81 -10.31
CA ARG A 460 19.51 11.12 -10.26
C ARG A 460 20.36 11.39 -11.51
N VAL A 461 21.01 10.36 -12.03
CA VAL A 461 21.88 10.47 -13.22
C VAL A 461 21.06 10.56 -14.50
N LYS A 462 20.07 9.67 -14.68
CA LYS A 462 19.34 9.52 -15.95
C LYS A 462 18.08 10.37 -16.05
N GLN A 463 17.55 10.83 -14.92
CA GLN A 463 16.29 11.60 -14.83
C GLN A 463 15.11 10.92 -15.54
N ASP A 464 15.14 9.58 -15.62
CA ASP A 464 14.10 8.76 -16.24
C ASP A 464 13.06 8.33 -15.19
N SER A 465 11.79 8.40 -15.54
CA SER A 465 10.64 8.02 -14.69
C SER A 465 10.54 6.51 -14.47
N VAL A 466 11.29 5.72 -15.23
CA VAL A 466 11.41 4.25 -15.11
C VAL A 466 12.06 3.82 -13.79
N TYR A 467 12.88 4.69 -13.17
CA TYR A 467 13.55 4.39 -11.91
C TYR A 467 12.68 4.73 -10.69
N CYS A 468 12.04 3.71 -10.11
CA CYS A 468 11.13 3.87 -8.98
C CYS A 468 11.22 2.70 -7.98
N ALA A 469 10.59 2.86 -6.82
CA ALA A 469 10.15 1.75 -6.01
C ALA A 469 8.66 1.49 -6.30
N VAL A 470 8.26 0.23 -6.32
CA VAL A 470 6.87 -0.18 -6.43
C VAL A 470 6.47 -1.01 -5.21
N MET A 471 5.37 -0.65 -4.58
CA MET A 471 4.76 -1.40 -3.50
C MET A 471 3.50 -2.09 -4.01
N LEU A 472 3.46 -3.41 -3.87
CA LEU A 472 2.34 -4.24 -4.30
C LEU A 472 1.44 -4.55 -3.12
N PHE A 473 0.15 -4.24 -3.25
CA PHE A 473 -0.87 -4.50 -2.26
C PHE A 473 -1.68 -5.73 -2.65
N ASP A 474 -1.80 -6.64 -1.69
CA ASP A 474 -2.84 -7.67 -1.70
C ASP A 474 -4.17 -7.09 -1.19
N ASP A 475 -5.19 -7.94 -1.12
CA ASP A 475 -6.51 -7.58 -0.63
C ASP A 475 -6.54 -7.17 0.84
N ARG A 476 -5.47 -7.47 1.60
CA ARG A 476 -5.35 -7.20 3.03
C ARG A 476 -4.37 -6.07 3.38
N CYS A 477 -3.70 -5.49 2.40
CA CYS A 477 -2.59 -4.57 2.64
C CYS A 477 -1.50 -5.17 3.54
N SER A 478 -1.24 -6.47 3.47
CA SER A 478 -0.31 -7.14 4.39
C SER A 478 1.12 -6.64 4.24
N THR A 479 1.46 -5.92 3.17
CA THR A 479 2.72 -5.16 3.08
C THR A 479 2.86 -4.11 4.17
N LEU A 480 1.80 -3.42 4.55
CA LEU A 480 1.85 -2.39 5.61
C LEU A 480 1.96 -2.98 7.01
N GLU A 481 1.77 -4.28 7.15
CA GLU A 481 1.90 -5.01 8.40
C GLU A 481 3.33 -5.52 8.61
N ARG A 482 4.27 -5.33 7.67
CA ARG A 482 5.61 -5.94 7.70
C ARG A 482 6.70 -4.89 7.88
N ILE A 483 7.58 -5.09 8.86
CA ILE A 483 8.62 -4.11 9.21
C ILE A 483 9.57 -3.78 8.05
N TRP A 484 9.95 -4.79 7.26
CA TRP A 484 10.84 -4.60 6.10
C TRP A 484 10.16 -3.77 4.99
N CYS A 485 8.88 -3.99 4.72
CA CYS A 485 8.13 -3.18 3.76
C CYS A 485 7.98 -1.73 4.24
N ILE A 486 7.73 -1.51 5.53
CA ILE A 486 7.69 -0.15 6.11
C ILE A 486 9.06 0.53 6.03
N PHE A 487 10.14 -0.21 6.31
CA PHE A 487 11.51 0.27 6.13
C PHE A 487 11.76 0.70 4.69
N GLU A 488 11.33 -0.08 3.70
CA GLU A 488 11.49 0.24 2.28
C GLU A 488 10.77 1.54 1.90
N ILE A 489 9.56 1.79 2.43
CA ILE A 489 8.86 3.07 2.23
C ILE A 489 9.63 4.23 2.87
N TRP A 490 10.08 4.07 4.12
CA TRP A 490 10.87 5.09 4.81
C TRP A 490 12.14 5.42 4.04
N ARG A 491 12.86 4.40 3.53
CA ARG A 491 14.05 4.59 2.69
C ARG A 491 13.71 5.28 1.38
N CYS A 492 12.59 4.97 0.73
CA CYS A 492 12.16 5.71 -0.46
C CYS A 492 11.99 7.21 -0.16
N CYS A 493 11.39 7.55 0.99
CA CYS A 493 11.25 8.95 1.41
C CYS A 493 12.60 9.64 1.64
N GLN A 494 13.53 8.95 2.31
CA GLN A 494 14.88 9.47 2.59
C GLN A 494 15.73 9.64 1.32
N LEU A 495 15.53 8.77 0.33
CA LEU A 495 16.25 8.80 -0.94
C LEU A 495 15.57 9.66 -2.01
N GLU A 496 14.44 10.30 -1.68
CA GLU A 496 13.59 11.01 -2.63
C GLU A 496 13.21 10.14 -3.85
N LEU A 497 13.08 8.83 -3.62
CA LEU A 497 12.73 7.86 -4.64
C LEU A 497 11.21 7.83 -4.82
N ARG A 498 10.75 7.86 -6.08
CA ARG A 498 9.34 7.76 -6.44
C ARG A 498 8.83 6.40 -5.97
N LEU A 499 7.72 6.41 -5.23
CA LEU A 499 7.04 5.21 -4.76
C LEU A 499 5.71 5.04 -5.48
N ASP A 500 5.61 4.04 -6.33
CA ASP A 500 4.38 3.66 -7.01
C ASP A 500 3.63 2.59 -6.22
N LEU A 501 2.31 2.72 -6.12
CA LEU A 501 1.46 1.80 -5.38
C LEU A 501 0.57 1.05 -6.37
N PHE A 502 0.60 -0.28 -6.34
CA PHE A 502 -0.11 -1.12 -7.29
C PHE A 502 -0.84 -2.27 -6.61
N SER A 503 -1.94 -2.71 -7.23
CA SER A 503 -2.63 -3.95 -6.89
C SER A 503 -3.00 -4.70 -8.16
N VAL A 504 -3.73 -5.81 -8.02
CA VAL A 504 -4.27 -6.58 -9.14
C VAL A 504 -5.26 -5.82 -10.02
N GLU A 505 -5.72 -4.66 -9.56
CA GLU A 505 -6.63 -3.75 -10.27
C GLU A 505 -5.89 -2.60 -10.96
N GLY A 506 -4.56 -2.54 -10.82
CA GLY A 506 -3.69 -1.56 -11.45
C GLY A 506 -3.10 -0.59 -10.44
N GLN A 507 -2.70 0.59 -10.94
CA GLN A 507 -2.12 1.61 -10.09
C GLN A 507 -3.17 2.10 -9.08
N LEU A 508 -2.80 2.07 -7.81
CA LEU A 508 -3.56 2.67 -6.73
C LEU A 508 -3.32 4.17 -6.77
N THR A 509 -3.98 4.78 -7.74
CA THR A 509 -4.05 6.23 -7.82
C THR A 509 -5.23 6.73 -7.01
N ARG A 510 -5.27 8.03 -6.85
CA ARG A 510 -6.30 8.68 -6.06
C ARG A 510 -7.68 8.64 -6.73
N GLY A 511 -7.73 8.38 -8.05
CA GLY A 511 -8.96 8.13 -8.82
C GLY A 511 -9.40 6.67 -8.85
N SER A 512 -8.64 5.77 -8.23
CA SER A 512 -9.04 4.37 -8.13
C SER A 512 -10.21 4.28 -7.15
N SER A 513 -11.41 4.09 -7.70
CA SER A 513 -12.66 3.91 -6.97
C SER A 513 -13.04 2.44 -6.84
N THR A 514 -12.07 1.56 -7.08
CA THR A 514 -12.28 0.13 -6.94
C THR A 514 -12.46 -0.22 -5.46
N PRO A 515 -13.25 -1.27 -5.14
CA PRO A 515 -13.48 -1.67 -3.76
C PRO A 515 -12.17 -1.86 -2.97
N LEU A 516 -11.17 -2.49 -3.59
CA LEU A 516 -9.87 -2.71 -2.98
C LEU A 516 -9.11 -1.39 -2.75
N ALA A 517 -9.13 -0.44 -3.70
CA ALA A 517 -8.50 0.86 -3.48
C ALA A 517 -9.17 1.64 -2.33
N CYS A 518 -10.49 1.51 -2.17
CA CYS A 518 -11.21 2.07 -1.02
C CYS A 518 -10.80 1.38 0.28
N GLU A 519 -10.71 0.06 0.30
CA GLU A 519 -10.30 -0.70 1.47
C GLU A 519 -8.85 -0.37 1.89
N ILE A 520 -7.92 -0.32 0.95
CA ILE A 520 -6.53 0.07 1.20
C ILE A 520 -6.48 1.46 1.84
N ARG A 521 -7.25 2.40 1.31
CA ARG A 521 -7.34 3.76 1.85
C ARG A 521 -7.85 3.76 3.29
N GLU A 522 -8.92 3.03 3.60
CA GLU A 522 -9.44 2.94 4.97
C GLU A 522 -8.44 2.31 5.94
N ARG A 523 -7.77 1.21 5.54
CA ARG A 523 -6.74 0.57 6.37
C ARG A 523 -5.58 1.51 6.65
N THR A 524 -5.20 2.35 5.68
CA THR A 524 -4.07 3.27 5.86
C THR A 524 -4.35 4.42 6.82
N LYS A 525 -5.63 4.80 7.02
CA LYS A 525 -6.01 5.81 8.02
C LYS A 525 -5.71 5.37 9.45
N VAL A 526 -5.78 4.07 9.71
CA VAL A 526 -5.55 3.47 11.04
C VAL A 526 -4.19 2.78 11.15
N LEU A 527 -3.30 3.01 10.18
CA LEU A 527 -2.00 2.35 10.13
C LEU A 527 -1.15 2.70 11.35
N ASP A 528 -0.82 1.69 12.15
CA ASP A 528 0.15 1.77 13.23
C ASP A 528 1.44 1.04 12.84
N VAL A 529 2.38 1.79 12.27
CA VAL A 529 3.67 1.25 11.84
C VAL A 529 4.55 0.76 13.00
N SER A 530 4.24 1.09 14.26
CA SER A 530 4.99 0.58 15.41
C SER A 530 4.66 -0.88 15.73
N ASN A 531 3.46 -1.33 15.35
CA ASN A 531 2.96 -2.68 15.57
C ASN A 531 3.17 -3.61 14.37
N THR A 532 4.10 -3.29 13.46
CA THR A 532 4.40 -4.16 12.33
C THR A 532 5.00 -5.48 12.79
N GLU A 533 4.62 -6.55 12.12
CA GLU A 533 5.16 -7.88 12.23
C GLU A 533 6.58 -7.97 11.67
N CYS A 534 7.36 -8.86 12.28
CA CYS A 534 8.69 -9.23 11.82
C CYS A 534 8.87 -10.75 12.00
N SER A 535 9.50 -11.40 11.02
CA SER A 535 9.90 -12.80 11.19
C SER A 535 11.04 -12.93 12.19
N GLU A 536 11.95 -11.95 12.22
CA GLU A 536 13.08 -11.87 13.14
C GLU A 536 13.00 -10.58 13.97
N MET A 537 13.07 -10.71 15.29
CA MET A 537 13.01 -9.57 16.19
C MET A 537 14.27 -8.69 16.15
N SER A 538 15.42 -9.28 15.79
CA SER A 538 16.67 -8.55 15.57
C SER A 538 16.53 -7.53 14.44
N ASP A 539 15.94 -7.93 13.31
CA ASP A 539 15.64 -7.04 12.19
C ASP A 539 14.76 -5.86 12.62
N LYS A 540 13.70 -6.14 13.40
CA LYS A 540 12.79 -5.10 13.89
C LYS A 540 13.51 -4.08 14.75
N ARG A 541 14.33 -4.53 15.71
CA ARG A 541 15.13 -3.65 16.57
C ARG A 541 16.14 -2.82 15.76
N MET A 542 16.79 -3.44 14.78
CA MET A 542 17.74 -2.77 13.90
C MET A 542 17.06 -1.65 13.09
N ILE A 543 15.90 -1.94 12.49
CA ILE A 543 15.13 -0.96 11.72
C ILE A 543 14.58 0.15 12.62
N GLU A 544 14.05 -0.20 13.80
CA GLU A 544 13.60 0.78 14.81
C GLU A 544 14.73 1.73 15.21
N ALA A 545 15.93 1.19 15.48
CA ALA A 545 17.10 1.98 15.81
C ALA A 545 17.52 2.89 14.64
N ALA A 546 17.44 2.41 13.40
CA ALA A 546 17.74 3.19 12.19
C ALA A 546 16.79 4.38 12.04
N VAL A 547 15.48 4.15 12.19
CA VAL A 547 14.45 5.17 12.12
C VAL A 547 14.68 6.22 13.20
N GLN A 548 14.89 5.80 14.45
CA GLN A 548 15.17 6.70 15.57
C GLN A 548 16.44 7.54 15.35
N THR A 549 17.53 6.92 14.89
CA THR A 549 18.83 7.59 14.67
C THR A 549 18.76 8.63 13.55
N SER A 550 17.90 8.41 12.55
CA SER A 550 17.66 9.40 11.48
C SER A 550 16.90 10.65 11.92
N GLY A 551 16.44 10.71 13.16
CA GLY A 551 15.54 11.76 13.66
C GLY A 551 14.10 11.66 13.12
N SER A 552 13.78 10.57 12.41
CA SER A 552 12.43 10.28 11.95
C SER A 552 11.64 9.58 13.05
N SER A 553 10.33 9.86 13.14
CA SER A 553 9.41 9.12 14.00
C SER A 553 8.52 8.19 13.18
N TRP A 554 8.00 7.14 13.83
CA TRP A 554 6.99 6.26 13.26
C TRP A 554 5.76 7.03 12.76
N ALA A 555 5.34 8.07 13.48
CA ALA A 555 4.26 8.94 13.06
C ALA A 555 4.57 9.71 11.75
N GLN A 556 5.82 10.10 11.53
CA GLN A 556 6.23 10.74 10.27
C GLN A 556 6.23 9.75 9.11
N ILE A 557 6.64 8.50 9.33
CA ILE A 557 6.61 7.45 8.31
C ILE A 557 5.16 7.09 7.97
N ALA A 558 4.33 6.84 8.98
CA ALA A 558 2.89 6.62 8.80
C ALA A 558 2.24 7.81 8.08
N GLY A 559 2.60 9.04 8.48
CA GLY A 559 2.15 10.26 7.81
C GLY A 559 2.60 10.33 6.34
N ALA A 560 3.83 9.94 6.01
CA ALA A 560 4.30 9.89 4.62
C ALA A 560 3.57 8.84 3.79
N ILE A 561 3.33 7.66 4.35
CA ILE A 561 2.53 6.58 3.73
C ILE A 561 1.11 7.07 3.50
N GLN A 562 0.49 7.64 4.53
CA GLN A 562 -0.83 8.25 4.46
C GLN A 562 -0.85 9.40 3.44
N LEU A 563 0.18 10.22 3.32
CA LEU A 563 0.23 11.27 2.31
C LEU A 563 0.32 10.68 0.90
N GLN A 564 1.12 9.63 0.68
CA GLN A 564 1.20 8.98 -0.63
C GLN A 564 -0.13 8.30 -1.02
N ILE A 565 -0.79 7.63 -0.08
CA ILE A 565 -2.04 6.88 -0.29
C ILE A 565 -3.28 7.78 -0.26
N THR A 566 -3.36 8.68 0.72
CA THR A 566 -4.50 9.54 1.03
C THR A 566 -4.40 10.90 0.34
N ASP A 567 -3.20 11.45 0.15
CA ASP A 567 -3.06 12.89 -0.15
C ASP A 567 -2.89 13.24 -1.64
N LEU A 568 -3.88 12.90 -2.48
CA LEU A 568 -4.45 13.85 -3.47
C LEU A 568 -5.77 14.37 -2.94
N VAL A 569 -6.31 14.00 -1.79
CA VAL A 569 -7.58 14.64 -1.39
C VAL A 569 -7.34 16.10 -0.97
N GLU A 570 -6.24 16.44 -0.29
CA GLU A 570 -5.86 17.84 -0.04
C GLU A 570 -5.07 18.45 -1.22
N PHE A 571 -4.23 17.66 -1.90
CA PHE A 571 -3.49 18.14 -3.08
C PHE A 571 -4.33 18.24 -4.38
N SER A 572 -5.35 17.41 -4.63
CA SER A 572 -6.30 17.52 -5.77
C SER A 572 -7.26 18.66 -5.62
N ALA A 573 -7.63 19.04 -4.39
CA ALA A 573 -8.33 20.31 -4.22
C ALA A 573 -7.52 21.47 -4.82
N SER A 574 -6.20 21.32 -4.99
CA SER A 574 -5.31 22.25 -5.70
C SER A 574 -4.96 21.85 -7.17
N LEU A 575 -4.94 20.56 -7.52
CA LEU A 575 -4.45 20.03 -8.81
C LEU A 575 -5.45 19.28 -9.69
N ALA A 576 -6.68 19.03 -9.24
CA ALA A 576 -7.74 18.43 -10.06
C ALA A 576 -8.06 19.23 -11.33
N ILE A 577 -7.49 20.43 -11.48
CA ILE A 577 -7.60 21.21 -12.71
C ILE A 577 -6.26 21.53 -13.35
N SER A 578 -5.62 20.53 -13.93
CA SER A 578 -4.83 20.81 -15.13
C SER A 578 -4.88 19.66 -16.10
N ARG A 579 -5.54 19.93 -17.22
CA ARG A 579 -5.15 19.38 -18.50
C ARG A 579 -4.17 20.36 -19.14
N ASN A 580 -3.17 19.85 -19.84
CA ASN A 580 -2.30 20.70 -20.65
C ASN A 580 -3.18 21.42 -21.69
N ALA A 581 -3.16 22.76 -21.67
CA ALA A 581 -4.08 23.59 -22.45
C ALA A 581 -3.89 23.46 -23.97
N LEU A 582 -2.76 22.89 -24.43
CA LEU A 582 -2.46 22.70 -25.85
C LEU A 582 -2.79 21.28 -26.31
N THR A 583 -2.71 20.27 -25.44
CA THR A 583 -2.82 18.85 -25.83
C THR A 583 -4.01 18.13 -25.23
N GLY A 584 -4.67 18.70 -24.21
CA GLY A 584 -5.81 18.08 -23.52
C GLY A 584 -5.44 16.89 -22.63
N GLN A 585 -4.18 16.51 -22.55
CA GLN A 585 -3.71 15.41 -21.69
C GLN A 585 -3.64 15.82 -20.22
N LYS A 586 -3.82 14.83 -19.33
CA LYS A 586 -3.78 14.98 -17.88
C LYS A 586 -2.33 15.25 -17.45
N VAL A 587 -2.09 16.38 -16.78
CA VAL A 587 -0.75 16.75 -16.31
C VAL A 587 -0.33 15.77 -15.21
N THR A 588 0.82 15.11 -15.37
CA THR A 588 1.37 14.18 -14.38
C THR A 588 2.20 14.95 -13.34
N ALA A 589 2.58 14.30 -12.23
CA ALA A 589 3.45 14.93 -11.23
C ALA A 589 4.85 15.27 -11.78
N GLU A 590 5.27 14.59 -12.86
CA GLU A 590 6.57 14.77 -13.52
C GLU A 590 6.61 16.05 -14.38
N ASP A 591 5.46 16.53 -14.86
CA ASP A 591 5.33 17.78 -15.62
C ASP A 591 5.51 19.05 -14.75
N VAL A 592 5.66 18.91 -13.42
CA VAL A 592 5.64 20.03 -12.45
C VAL A 592 7.01 20.26 -11.77
N GLU A 593 8.05 19.52 -12.14
CA GLU A 593 9.38 19.74 -11.55
C GLU A 593 10.04 21.01 -12.12
N MET A 594 9.99 22.12 -11.38
CA MET A 594 10.68 23.36 -11.75
C MET A 594 11.53 23.89 -10.59
N ARG A 595 12.85 23.89 -10.80
CA ARG A 595 13.86 24.54 -9.96
C ARG A 595 13.67 26.06 -10.02
N MET A 596 13.43 26.70 -8.88
CA MET A 596 13.45 28.16 -8.75
C MET A 596 14.87 28.63 -8.42
N SER A 597 15.48 29.41 -9.32
CA SER A 597 16.91 29.76 -9.31
C SER A 597 17.26 31.07 -8.57
N ASP A 598 16.31 31.80 -7.98
CA ASP A 598 16.58 33.06 -7.30
C ASP A 598 15.86 33.18 -5.95
N THR A 599 16.62 33.17 -4.86
CA THR A 599 16.15 33.14 -3.46
C THR A 599 15.56 34.47 -2.98
N SER A 600 15.82 35.57 -3.67
CA SER A 600 15.35 36.91 -3.28
C SER A 600 13.87 37.14 -3.64
N GLN A 601 13.44 36.66 -4.80
CA GLN A 601 12.06 36.79 -5.31
C GLN A 601 11.08 35.84 -4.59
N VAL A 602 11.60 34.70 -4.11
CA VAL A 602 10.84 33.75 -3.28
C VAL A 602 10.38 34.42 -1.98
N ARG A 603 11.22 35.21 -1.30
CA ARG A 603 10.83 35.89 -0.04
C ARG A 603 9.66 36.86 -0.20
N ASN A 604 9.65 37.67 -1.27
CA ASN A 604 8.57 38.62 -1.53
C ASN A 604 7.26 37.92 -1.92
N SER A 605 7.34 36.79 -2.62
CA SER A 605 6.17 35.98 -2.95
C SER A 605 5.59 35.32 -1.69
N LEU A 606 6.45 34.88 -0.76
CA LEU A 606 6.03 34.26 0.50
C LEU A 606 5.35 35.23 1.46
N SER A 607 5.78 36.50 1.53
CA SER A 607 5.11 37.50 2.36
C SER A 607 3.70 37.79 1.83
N ILE A 608 3.53 37.96 0.52
CA ILE A 608 2.21 38.18 -0.09
C ILE A 608 1.29 36.99 0.17
N ILE A 609 1.78 35.76 0.00
CA ILE A 609 1.00 34.56 0.28
C ILE A 609 0.62 34.49 1.77
N SER A 610 1.54 34.81 2.66
CA SER A 610 1.24 34.90 4.10
C SER A 610 0.15 35.93 4.39
N ASP A 611 0.22 37.11 3.77
CA ASP A 611 -0.76 38.19 3.93
C ASP A 611 -2.15 37.82 3.37
N CYS A 612 -2.20 37.05 2.28
CA CYS A 612 -3.43 36.45 1.76
C CYS A 612 -4.06 35.51 2.78
N VAL A 613 -3.25 34.59 3.32
CA VAL A 613 -3.69 33.54 4.24
C VAL A 613 -4.16 34.13 5.57
N GLN A 614 -3.52 35.21 6.02
CA GLN A 614 -3.89 35.96 7.22
C GLN A 614 -5.06 36.94 6.99
N GLY A 615 -5.57 37.07 5.75
CA GLY A 615 -6.69 37.97 5.43
C GLY A 615 -6.35 39.45 5.43
N GLN A 616 -5.06 39.80 5.40
CA GLN A 616 -4.61 41.19 5.27
C GLN A 616 -4.91 41.72 3.86
N LEU A 617 -4.84 40.85 2.85
CA LEU A 617 -5.21 41.13 1.47
C LEU A 617 -6.53 40.43 1.11
N LYS A 618 -7.60 41.21 0.95
CA LYS A 618 -8.94 40.64 0.65
C LYS A 618 -9.14 40.29 -0.82
N ARG A 619 -8.51 41.02 -1.74
CA ARG A 619 -8.72 40.91 -3.19
C ARG A 619 -7.42 41.18 -3.93
N ILE A 620 -7.00 40.28 -4.81
CA ILE A 620 -5.73 40.36 -5.55
C ILE A 620 -5.97 40.01 -7.01
N LEU A 621 -5.42 40.84 -7.91
CA LEU A 621 -5.39 40.54 -9.33
C LEU A 621 -3.94 40.25 -9.74
N VAL A 622 -3.69 39.03 -10.21
CA VAL A 622 -2.39 38.57 -10.70
C VAL A 622 -2.43 38.63 -12.23
N VAL A 623 -1.60 39.49 -12.81
CA VAL A 623 -1.53 39.68 -14.27
C VAL A 623 -0.14 39.34 -14.77
N GLY A 624 -0.04 38.51 -15.80
CA GLY A 624 1.24 38.12 -16.40
C GLY A 624 1.06 37.36 -17.70
N GLN A 625 2.08 37.38 -18.57
CA GLN A 625 2.05 36.70 -19.87
C GLN A 625 1.86 35.17 -19.75
N GLY A 626 1.61 34.47 -20.86
CA GLY A 626 1.64 33.00 -20.87
C GLY A 626 3.00 32.49 -20.39
N GLY A 627 3.02 31.45 -19.55
CA GLY A 627 4.27 30.87 -19.03
C GLY A 627 4.90 31.58 -17.82
N THR A 628 4.39 32.74 -17.37
CA THR A 628 4.98 33.48 -16.23
C THR A 628 4.70 32.85 -14.84
N GLY A 629 4.21 31.62 -14.78
CA GLY A 629 3.96 30.93 -13.51
C GLY A 629 2.71 31.36 -12.74
N LYS A 630 1.75 32.10 -13.33
CA LYS A 630 0.49 32.49 -12.65
C LYS A 630 -0.25 31.32 -12.00
N THR A 631 -0.42 30.23 -12.74
CA THR A 631 -1.07 29.01 -12.23
C THR A 631 -0.24 28.34 -11.13
N VAL A 632 1.10 28.43 -11.22
CA VAL A 632 2.00 27.94 -10.17
C VAL A 632 1.83 28.77 -8.90
N PHE A 633 1.80 30.10 -9.01
CA PHE A 633 1.50 31.00 -7.89
C PHE A 633 0.12 30.71 -7.28
N ALA A 634 -0.91 30.55 -8.11
CA ALA A 634 -2.26 30.19 -7.67
C ALA A 634 -2.29 28.89 -6.86
N ARG A 635 -1.56 27.85 -7.30
CA ARG A 635 -1.42 26.58 -6.58
C ARG A 635 -0.65 26.75 -5.28
N GLU A 636 0.44 27.51 -5.30
CA GLU A 636 1.27 27.74 -4.12
C GLU A 636 0.51 28.47 -3.01
N VAL A 637 -0.36 29.43 -3.36
CA VAL A 637 -1.25 30.08 -2.38
C VAL A 637 -2.14 29.05 -1.70
N VAL A 638 -2.81 28.18 -2.47
CA VAL A 638 -3.69 27.14 -1.92
C VAL A 638 -2.92 26.17 -1.04
N ARG A 639 -1.73 25.73 -1.50
CA ARG A 639 -0.84 24.83 -0.75
C ARG A 639 -0.43 25.43 0.59
N ARG A 640 -0.01 26.69 0.59
CA ARG A 640 0.44 27.40 1.81
C ARG A 640 -0.71 27.67 2.77
N ALA A 641 -1.90 27.99 2.25
CA ALA A 641 -3.10 28.13 3.06
C ALA A 641 -3.49 26.81 3.75
N ALA A 642 -3.43 25.68 3.03
CA ALA A 642 -3.68 24.36 3.58
C ALA A 642 -2.64 23.98 4.64
N GLN A 643 -1.36 24.24 4.35
CA GLN A 643 -0.26 24.03 5.30
C GLN A 643 -0.43 24.87 6.56
N ALA A 644 -0.78 26.15 6.44
CA ALA A 644 -0.96 27.03 7.58
C ALA A 644 -2.16 26.62 8.45
N ARG A 645 -3.21 26.05 7.86
CA ARG A 645 -4.32 25.42 8.60
C ARG A 645 -3.84 24.20 9.38
N LYS A 646 -3.10 23.28 8.73
CA LYS A 646 -2.54 22.07 9.36
C LYS A 646 -1.63 22.39 10.55
N GLU A 647 -0.89 23.48 10.46
CA GLU A 647 0.00 23.96 11.52
C GLU A 647 -0.73 24.80 12.59
N GLY A 648 -2.06 24.93 12.52
CA GLY A 648 -2.86 25.73 13.46
C GLY A 648 -2.60 27.24 13.39
N ARG A 649 -1.87 27.71 12.38
CA ARG A 649 -1.58 29.15 12.15
C ARG A 649 -2.79 29.92 11.63
N VAL A 650 -3.79 29.20 11.14
CA VAL A 650 -5.05 29.73 10.61
C VAL A 650 -6.19 28.95 11.25
N GLN A 651 -7.33 29.60 11.48
CA GLN A 651 -8.52 28.95 12.02
C GLN A 651 -8.89 27.71 11.20
N GLU A 652 -9.29 26.63 11.86
CA GLU A 652 -9.68 25.36 11.22
C GLU A 652 -10.82 25.51 10.19
N THR A 653 -11.56 26.62 10.29
CA THR A 653 -12.67 26.97 9.40
C THR A 653 -12.22 27.48 8.02
N VAL A 654 -10.92 27.66 7.78
CA VAL A 654 -10.42 28.19 6.50
C VAL A 654 -10.22 27.10 5.47
N ILE A 655 -10.95 27.19 4.35
CA ILE A 655 -10.81 26.30 3.20
C ILE A 655 -10.13 27.05 2.06
N PRO A 656 -8.93 26.62 1.64
CA PRO A 656 -8.32 27.12 0.42
C PRO A 656 -8.84 26.38 -0.80
N LEU A 657 -9.23 27.13 -1.83
CA LEU A 657 -9.92 26.59 -2.98
C LEU A 657 -9.43 27.25 -4.27
N ARG A 658 -9.02 26.43 -5.25
CA ARG A 658 -8.70 26.89 -6.60
C ARG A 658 -9.83 26.51 -7.56
N VAL A 659 -10.36 27.50 -8.25
CA VAL A 659 -11.42 27.36 -9.25
C VAL A 659 -10.88 27.89 -10.58
N PRO A 660 -10.78 27.07 -11.62
CA PRO A 660 -10.41 27.52 -12.95
C PRO A 660 -11.64 28.11 -13.62
N LEU A 661 -11.47 29.31 -14.14
CA LEU A 661 -12.57 30.05 -14.73
C LEU A 661 -13.05 29.43 -16.06
N ALA A 662 -12.21 28.64 -16.73
CA ALA A 662 -12.61 27.83 -17.87
C ALA A 662 -13.69 26.80 -17.51
N GLU A 663 -13.62 26.16 -16.33
CA GLU A 663 -14.64 25.20 -15.90
C GLU A 663 -15.97 25.89 -15.56
N LEU A 664 -15.91 27.10 -14.99
CA LEU A 664 -17.11 27.92 -14.78
C LEU A 664 -17.73 28.37 -16.11
N ALA A 665 -16.93 28.52 -17.17
CA ALA A 665 -17.43 28.87 -18.49
C ALA A 665 -18.29 27.75 -19.08
N ASP A 666 -17.93 26.49 -18.81
CA ASP A 666 -18.62 25.30 -19.34
C ASP A 666 -19.97 25.00 -18.67
N ILE A 667 -20.24 25.55 -17.48
CA ILE A 667 -21.49 25.32 -16.75
C ILE A 667 -22.63 26.09 -17.43
N LYS A 668 -23.58 25.39 -18.06
CA LYS A 668 -24.67 26.02 -18.83
C LYS A 668 -25.90 26.41 -18.01
N VAL A 669 -25.93 26.08 -16.72
CA VAL A 669 -27.11 26.27 -15.86
C VAL A 669 -27.41 27.77 -15.69
N GLN A 670 -28.67 28.16 -15.91
CA GLN A 670 -29.16 29.52 -15.65
C GLN A 670 -29.82 29.58 -14.26
N GLY A 671 -29.60 30.66 -13.52
CA GLY A 671 -30.27 30.90 -12.23
C GLY A 671 -29.69 30.17 -11.01
N VAL A 672 -28.74 29.24 -11.19
CA VAL A 672 -28.00 28.58 -10.10
C VAL A 672 -26.68 29.31 -9.84
N ASP A 673 -26.24 29.33 -8.58
CA ASP A 673 -24.90 29.81 -8.21
C ASP A 673 -23.84 29.01 -8.98
N LEU A 674 -23.10 29.66 -9.88
CA LEU A 674 -22.08 29.01 -10.72
C LEU A 674 -21.05 28.25 -9.86
N PHE A 675 -20.79 28.72 -8.65
CA PHE A 675 -19.85 28.11 -7.74
C PHE A 675 -20.41 26.86 -7.05
N GLN A 676 -21.69 26.88 -6.70
CA GLN A 676 -22.39 25.68 -6.22
C GLN A 676 -22.43 24.60 -7.30
N ALA A 677 -22.85 24.96 -8.51
CA ALA A 677 -22.90 24.03 -9.64
C ALA A 677 -21.50 23.47 -9.99
N TRP A 678 -20.47 24.29 -9.85
CA TRP A 678 -19.08 23.84 -10.01
C TRP A 678 -18.66 22.87 -8.89
N ALA A 679 -18.96 23.21 -7.63
CA ALA A 679 -18.59 22.37 -6.49
C ALA A 679 -19.33 21.03 -6.51
N GLU A 680 -20.60 21.00 -6.87
CA GLU A 680 -21.37 19.75 -7.05
C GLU A 680 -20.72 18.86 -8.13
N ARG A 681 -20.27 19.47 -9.23
CA ARG A 681 -19.56 18.73 -10.29
C ARG A 681 -18.18 18.25 -9.85
N ALA A 682 -17.47 19.02 -9.03
CA ALA A 682 -16.10 18.71 -8.60
C ALA A 682 -16.04 17.74 -7.41
N PHE A 683 -17.00 17.82 -6.48
CA PHE A 683 -16.97 17.15 -5.18
C PHE A 683 -18.20 16.27 -4.91
N GLY A 684 -19.17 16.21 -5.82
CA GLY A 684 -20.36 15.38 -5.65
C GLY A 684 -21.21 15.80 -4.44
N SER A 685 -21.54 14.83 -3.58
CA SER A 685 -22.36 15.01 -2.37
C SER A 685 -21.71 15.92 -1.33
N ASP A 686 -20.38 16.05 -1.35
CA ASP A 686 -19.63 16.79 -0.31
C ASP A 686 -19.59 18.29 -0.59
N SER A 687 -20.09 18.70 -1.77
CA SER A 687 -20.14 20.09 -2.22
C SER A 687 -20.87 21.00 -1.23
N ASP A 688 -21.97 20.52 -0.65
CA ASP A 688 -22.74 21.23 0.35
C ASP A 688 -21.97 21.43 1.66
N GLU A 689 -21.14 20.48 2.08
CA GLU A 689 -20.34 20.65 3.30
C GLU A 689 -19.16 21.62 3.10
N ILE A 690 -18.60 21.64 1.89
CA ILE A 690 -17.52 22.56 1.51
C ILE A 690 -18.05 23.99 1.40
N LEU A 691 -19.26 24.15 0.82
CA LEU A 691 -19.84 25.46 0.53
C LEU A 691 -20.82 25.98 1.58
N ARG A 692 -21.42 25.16 2.45
CA ARG A 692 -22.31 25.60 3.53
C ARG A 692 -21.55 25.70 4.87
N GLY A 693 -22.07 26.54 5.77
CA GLY A 693 -21.54 26.73 7.13
C GLY A 693 -20.61 27.94 7.30
N ASP A 694 -20.15 28.15 8.55
CA ASP A 694 -19.32 29.30 8.98
C ASP A 694 -17.86 29.23 8.50
N ARG A 695 -17.59 28.36 7.52
CA ARG A 695 -16.27 28.20 6.93
C ARG A 695 -15.89 29.42 6.10
N ARG A 696 -14.64 29.86 6.26
CA ARG A 696 -14.07 31.00 5.54
C ARG A 696 -13.23 30.49 4.38
N LEU A 697 -13.16 31.24 3.29
CA LEU A 697 -12.55 30.79 2.03
C LEU A 697 -11.30 31.60 1.67
N VAL A 698 -10.25 30.91 1.23
CA VAL A 698 -9.19 31.51 0.39
C VAL A 698 -9.48 31.07 -1.04
N LEU A 699 -10.10 31.94 -1.83
CA LEU A 699 -10.63 31.62 -3.16
C LEU A 699 -9.65 32.09 -4.25
N VAL A 700 -9.17 31.16 -5.07
CA VAL A 700 -8.25 31.43 -6.19
C VAL A 700 -8.93 31.11 -7.51
N LEU A 701 -9.23 32.13 -8.30
CA LEU A 701 -9.89 32.07 -9.60
C LEU A 701 -8.85 32.15 -10.72
N ASP A 702 -8.51 31.02 -11.32
CA ASP A 702 -7.39 30.90 -12.25
C ASP A 702 -7.86 30.96 -13.72
N GLY A 703 -7.13 31.69 -14.58
CA GLY A 703 -7.37 31.71 -16.02
C GLY A 703 -8.58 32.55 -16.50
N LEU A 704 -8.73 33.81 -16.08
CA LEU A 704 -9.84 34.68 -16.56
C LEU A 704 -9.80 34.92 -18.08
N ASP A 705 -8.62 34.87 -18.68
CA ASP A 705 -8.44 34.94 -20.12
C ASP A 705 -8.97 33.69 -20.84
N GLU A 706 -8.89 32.53 -20.22
CA GLU A 706 -9.36 31.24 -20.76
C GLU A 706 -10.90 31.16 -20.79
N ALA A 707 -11.57 31.91 -19.92
CA ALA A 707 -13.02 32.01 -19.87
C ALA A 707 -13.60 33.09 -20.81
N ALA A 708 -12.92 33.42 -21.92
CA ALA A 708 -13.26 34.57 -22.77
C ALA A 708 -14.73 34.59 -23.23
N THR A 709 -15.28 33.45 -23.62
CA THR A 709 -16.66 33.31 -24.13
C THR A 709 -17.73 33.54 -23.06
N ALA A 710 -17.43 33.22 -21.79
CA ALA A 710 -18.33 33.38 -20.66
C ALA A 710 -17.91 34.50 -19.70
N ARG A 711 -16.89 35.29 -20.04
CA ARG A 711 -16.23 36.23 -19.12
C ARG A 711 -17.21 37.19 -18.47
N ARG A 712 -18.08 37.82 -19.26
CA ARG A 712 -19.08 38.78 -18.75
C ARG A 712 -20.03 38.12 -17.75
N ARG A 713 -20.47 36.89 -18.04
CA ARG A 713 -21.35 36.13 -17.15
C ARG A 713 -20.65 35.80 -15.83
N ILE A 714 -19.42 35.30 -15.90
CA ILE A 714 -18.60 34.94 -14.75
C ILE A 714 -18.29 36.18 -13.89
N LEU A 715 -17.91 37.30 -14.49
CA LEU A 715 -17.62 38.53 -13.73
C LEU A 715 -18.87 39.10 -13.05
N ASN A 716 -20.02 39.08 -13.74
CA ASN A 716 -21.29 39.51 -13.15
C ASN A 716 -21.69 38.61 -11.98
N TRP A 717 -21.59 37.30 -12.16
CA TRP A 717 -21.84 36.32 -11.11
C TRP A 717 -20.87 36.53 -9.93
N LEU A 718 -19.57 36.65 -10.19
CA LEU A 718 -18.56 36.83 -9.16
C LEU A 718 -18.80 38.11 -8.36
N GLN A 719 -19.21 39.19 -9.02
CA GLN A 719 -19.56 40.44 -8.35
C GLN A 719 -20.76 40.24 -7.41
N GLN A 720 -21.83 39.60 -7.87
CA GLN A 720 -23.01 39.29 -7.06
C GLN A 720 -22.65 38.35 -5.90
N TRP A 721 -21.85 37.33 -6.16
CA TRP A 721 -21.41 36.36 -5.18
C TRP A 721 -20.52 36.99 -4.12
N LEU A 722 -19.56 37.84 -4.50
CA LEU A 722 -18.72 38.59 -3.54
C LEU A 722 -19.52 39.63 -2.73
N GLN A 723 -20.63 40.13 -3.25
CA GLN A 723 -21.54 41.00 -2.48
C GLN A 723 -22.33 40.19 -1.44
N ALA A 724 -22.85 39.03 -1.83
CA ALA A 724 -23.61 38.16 -0.92
C ALA A 724 -22.73 37.44 0.11
N ASN A 725 -21.57 36.92 -0.33
CA ASN A 725 -20.70 36.01 0.43
C ASN A 725 -19.33 36.60 0.75
N GLY A 726 -19.08 37.89 0.50
CA GLY A 726 -17.77 38.50 0.69
C GLY A 726 -17.23 38.44 2.11
N HIS A 727 -18.10 38.32 3.11
CA HIS A 727 -17.72 38.12 4.51
C HIS A 727 -17.11 36.73 4.77
N ARG A 728 -17.43 35.73 3.94
CA ARG A 728 -16.88 34.38 4.00
C ARG A 728 -15.50 34.30 3.37
N CYS A 729 -15.16 35.18 2.43
CA CYS A 729 -13.84 35.18 1.81
C CYS A 729 -12.80 35.93 2.66
N ILE A 730 -11.75 35.23 3.06
CA ILE A 730 -10.54 35.82 3.64
C ILE A 730 -9.76 36.56 2.55
N CYS A 731 -9.58 35.90 1.40
CA CYS A 731 -8.87 36.42 0.25
C CYS A 731 -9.51 35.88 -1.04
N THR A 732 -9.64 36.73 -2.05
CA THR A 732 -9.99 36.34 -3.42
C THR A 732 -8.86 36.74 -4.37
N ILE A 733 -8.28 35.76 -5.06
CA ILE A 733 -7.22 35.97 -6.04
C ILE A 733 -7.79 35.67 -7.43
N ILE A 734 -7.57 36.56 -8.40
CA ILE A 734 -7.91 36.32 -9.80
C ILE A 734 -6.62 36.33 -10.60
N ALA A 735 -6.35 35.28 -11.38
CA ALA A 735 -5.21 35.22 -12.28
C ALA A 735 -5.65 35.39 -13.75
N SER A 736 -4.95 36.23 -14.50
CA SER A 736 -5.25 36.47 -15.91
C SER A 736 -4.04 36.88 -16.74
N ARG A 737 -4.06 36.62 -18.05
CA ARG A 737 -3.18 37.32 -18.99
C ARG A 737 -3.58 38.80 -19.15
N PRO A 738 -2.66 39.69 -19.56
CA PRO A 738 -2.99 41.09 -19.84
C PRO A 738 -4.15 41.26 -20.86
N SER A 739 -4.24 40.36 -21.85
CA SER A 739 -5.34 40.34 -22.82
C SER A 739 -6.71 40.09 -22.18
N GLY A 740 -6.76 39.35 -21.07
CA GLY A 740 -7.97 39.09 -20.30
C GLY A 740 -8.43 40.29 -19.49
N THR A 741 -7.52 41.17 -19.09
CA THR A 741 -7.82 42.38 -18.30
C THR A 741 -8.18 43.58 -19.18
N ASN A 742 -7.51 43.77 -20.33
CA ASN A 742 -7.65 45.00 -21.13
C ASN A 742 -9.04 45.15 -21.80
N GLN A 743 -9.75 44.04 -22.06
CA GLN A 743 -11.12 44.11 -22.58
C GLN A 743 -12.16 44.57 -21.54
N THR A 744 -11.76 44.73 -20.28
CA THR A 744 -12.63 45.25 -19.22
C THR A 744 -12.62 46.77 -19.12
N GLU A 745 -11.79 47.49 -19.89
CA GLU A 745 -11.69 48.96 -19.79
C GLU A 745 -13.02 49.68 -20.12
N GLY A 746 -13.90 49.07 -20.92
CA GLY A 746 -15.27 49.54 -21.11
C GLY A 746 -16.20 49.34 -19.88
N ALA A 747 -15.95 48.33 -19.06
CA ALA A 747 -16.65 48.07 -17.79
C ALA A 747 -15.95 48.73 -16.58
N GLY A 748 -14.67 49.09 -16.71
CA GLY A 748 -13.86 49.76 -15.70
C GLY A 748 -14.38 51.15 -15.34
N GLN A 749 -15.01 51.86 -16.29
CA GLN A 749 -15.73 53.11 -15.99
C GLN A 749 -16.96 52.88 -15.10
N GLN A 750 -17.56 51.69 -15.11
CA GLN A 750 -18.67 51.33 -14.21
C GLN A 750 -18.15 50.87 -12.83
N TRP A 751 -16.97 50.22 -12.79
CA TRP A 751 -16.31 49.83 -11.53
C TRP A 751 -15.68 51.00 -10.75
N GLN A 752 -15.21 52.05 -11.43
CA GLN A 752 -14.67 53.25 -10.78
C GLN A 752 -15.76 54.25 -10.32
N ARG A 753 -16.97 54.20 -10.88
CA ARG A 753 -18.10 55.09 -10.51
C ARG A 753 -18.81 54.73 -9.20
N SER A 754 -18.53 53.59 -8.58
CA SER A 754 -19.02 53.25 -7.22
C SER A 754 -18.30 53.97 -6.07
N ARG A 755 -17.52 55.02 -6.34
CA ARG A 755 -16.97 55.90 -5.28
C ARG A 755 -18.03 56.73 -4.54
N ALA A 756 -19.24 56.86 -5.07
CA ALA A 756 -20.31 57.63 -4.44
C ALA A 756 -21.00 56.91 -3.25
N CYS A 757 -20.76 55.61 -3.04
CA CYS A 757 -21.39 54.83 -1.97
C CYS A 757 -20.35 54.14 -1.07
N GLY A 758 -19.38 54.89 -0.52
CA GLY A 758 -18.64 54.58 0.73
C GLY A 758 -17.91 53.24 0.90
N VAL A 759 -17.94 52.30 -0.05
CA VAL A 759 -17.40 50.93 0.11
C VAL A 759 -16.70 50.51 -1.18
N GLY A 760 -15.40 50.81 -1.30
CA GLY A 760 -14.59 50.26 -2.39
C GLY A 760 -13.14 50.71 -2.36
N ARG A 761 -12.23 49.83 -1.93
CA ARG A 761 -10.79 49.95 -2.22
C ARG A 761 -10.51 49.31 -3.58
N ALA A 762 -9.60 49.92 -4.35
CA ALA A 762 -9.11 49.38 -5.62
C ALA A 762 -8.40 48.03 -5.42
N TRP A 763 -8.41 47.18 -6.44
CA TRP A 763 -7.64 45.93 -6.42
C TRP A 763 -6.14 46.27 -6.51
N PRO A 764 -5.29 45.84 -5.57
CA PRO A 764 -3.85 45.85 -5.80
C PRO A 764 -3.55 44.94 -7.01
N VAL A 765 -2.91 45.52 -8.02
CA VAL A 765 -2.51 44.82 -9.25
C VAL A 765 -1.05 44.44 -9.09
N LEU A 766 -0.77 43.14 -9.08
CA LEU A 766 0.59 42.63 -9.21
C LEU A 766 0.89 42.50 -10.71
N ARG A 767 1.75 43.37 -11.22
CA ARG A 767 2.33 43.30 -12.58
C ARG A 767 3.75 42.77 -12.49
N ASP A 768 4.22 42.14 -13.56
CA ASP A 768 5.56 41.55 -13.69
C ASP A 768 6.65 42.34 -12.91
N VAL A 769 7.30 41.63 -11.97
CA VAL A 769 8.55 42.03 -11.30
C VAL A 769 9.77 41.71 -12.21
N ALA A 770 9.50 41.26 -13.44
CA ALA A 770 10.50 40.94 -14.45
C ALA A 770 10.70 42.12 -15.41
N ALA A 771 11.56 43.06 -15.01
CA ALA A 771 12.41 43.83 -15.91
C ALA A 771 13.39 44.63 -15.04
N ASP A 772 14.64 44.17 -15.00
CA ASP A 772 15.76 45.04 -14.64
C ASP A 772 15.97 46.04 -15.80
N PRO A 773 15.82 47.36 -15.59
CA PRO A 773 16.04 48.35 -16.63
C PRO A 773 17.54 48.62 -16.93
N SER A 774 18.48 47.81 -16.43
CA SER A 774 19.92 48.07 -16.56
C SER A 774 20.66 47.36 -17.71
N SER A 775 19.98 46.67 -18.64
CA SER A 775 20.64 46.08 -19.82
C SER A 775 20.43 46.91 -21.09
N PRO A 776 21.45 47.59 -21.63
CA PRO A 776 21.39 48.20 -22.95
C PRO A 776 21.76 47.16 -24.03
N ALA A 777 21.02 47.20 -25.15
CA ALA A 777 21.12 46.37 -26.36
C ALA A 777 20.33 45.04 -26.30
N SER A 778 19.48 44.69 -27.28
CA SER A 778 19.50 45.00 -28.71
C SER A 778 18.09 44.94 -29.32
N CYS A 779 17.93 45.70 -30.40
CA CYS A 779 16.72 45.88 -31.19
C CYS A 779 16.34 44.65 -32.03
N ALA A 780 15.05 44.63 -32.39
CA ALA A 780 14.41 44.12 -33.61
C ALA A 780 13.56 42.84 -33.49
N ASN A 781 12.26 43.06 -33.69
CA ASN A 781 11.08 42.19 -33.86
C ASN A 781 10.39 41.64 -32.60
#